data_AF-A0A1I6NVA3-F1
#
_entry.id   AF-A0A1I6NVA3-F1
#
_cell.length_a   1.000
_cell.length_b   1.000
_cell.length_c   1.000
_cell.angle_alpha   90.00
_cell.angle_beta   90.00
_cell.angle_gamma   90.00
#
_symmetry.space_group_name_H-M   'P 1'
#
loop_
_entity.id
_entity.type
_entity.pdbx_description
1 polymer ?
#
loop_
_entity_poly.entity_id
_entity_poly.type
_entity_poly.pdbx_seq_one_letter_code
_entity_poly.pdbx_strand_id
1 'polypeptide(L)'
;MKKLLIGAALGALLLPASGALAQDHDHACIDEACTVFELFQASEPGATVTGWQGVEAPRYGTWGFDLAGRDTSVEPGESFFRHANGAALDRMQIPSDRTSYGSFALLRELSDNRLKAMIDGLVARTDLAPGSDEAKIADAYRAYMDEARIESLDAQPLQPYLAAIRAADTHDKLAVYMGETQGRFGGSIFGTGITIDQKAPTRYVVATGQSGIGLPNRDYYLEERWAEKKALYRAYVERMLEMIGWDDPAANADAILAFETRIAEAHWTPIQNRNRDETYNEYTIAQLASEAPGFPWQAYYDAVGVGGVPRLIVRQDTAMPKIAAIYAETPVEVIQAWQAFHTTDDAAGLLSKRFSDAQWEFRSRDLQGQPAQRSRDKRAISFAEGMLGEAIGRQYVAEYFPAESKAKMEELVANLRTALGNRINTYDWMSDETKAAAQDKLAKFTVKIGYPNKWRDYSDLEIRGDDLFGNAERAGLFQWNYRLNRLNDPVDKDEWGMFPQTVNAYYNSANNEIVFPAAILQPPFFDPDADPAVNYGGIGGVIGHEIGHGFDDQGSKSDGDGVLRNWWTPEDKARFEALTTRLGAQYDQFEPIPGFNVQGGLTMGENIGDAAGTAVGLEAYHLSLDGQPAPVIDGLSGDQRFFYGWAQVWQSKYRDDALRQQIATDPHSPAEFRVIGPLRNIDAWYDAFDVQPGDKYYLAPEDRVRIW
;
A
#
# COMPACT_ATOMS: atom_id res chain seq x y z
N MET A 1 -6.07 -13.29 -66.96
CA MET A 1 -5.14 -13.14 -68.12
C MET A 1 -4.71 -11.67 -68.15
N LYS A 2 -3.42 -11.32 -68.03
CA LYS A 2 -2.53 -10.86 -69.15
C LYS A 2 -3.18 -9.74 -69.99
N LYS A 3 -2.66 -8.50 -70.17
CA LYS A 3 -1.33 -7.82 -70.04
C LYS A 3 -1.59 -6.32 -69.67
N LEU A 4 -0.72 -5.45 -69.14
CA LEU A 4 0.76 -5.21 -69.16
C LEU A 4 1.28 -4.41 -70.40
N LEU A 5 1.73 -3.16 -70.17
CA LEU A 5 2.67 -2.28 -70.92
C LEU A 5 2.78 -0.97 -70.08
N ILE A 6 3.88 -0.58 -69.41
CA ILE A 6 5.30 -0.32 -69.75
C ILE A 6 5.53 0.95 -70.60
N GLY A 7 6.28 1.89 -70.01
CA GLY A 7 7.01 2.97 -70.66
C GLY A 7 8.18 3.44 -69.79
N ALA A 8 9.39 2.97 -70.10
CA ALA A 8 10.67 3.52 -69.63
C ALA A 8 11.24 4.46 -70.75
N ALA A 9 12.33 5.22 -70.69
CA ALA A 9 13.43 5.49 -69.74
C ALA A 9 13.97 6.92 -70.08
N LEU A 10 15.16 7.45 -69.76
CA LEU A 10 16.39 7.06 -69.03
C LEU A 10 17.17 8.37 -68.72
N GLY A 11 17.98 8.46 -67.65
CA GLY A 11 18.88 9.60 -67.43
C GLY A 11 19.90 9.39 -66.31
N ALA A 12 21.17 9.13 -66.66
CA ALA A 12 22.28 8.91 -65.72
C ALA A 12 22.69 10.22 -65.00
N LEU A 13 22.92 10.23 -63.68
CA LEU A 13 24.07 9.70 -62.92
C LEU A 13 25.38 10.50 -63.15
N LEU A 14 25.74 11.35 -62.19
CA LEU A 14 27.12 11.79 -61.91
C LEU A 14 27.26 12.17 -60.42
N LEU A 15 28.11 11.44 -59.70
CA LEU A 15 28.61 11.80 -58.37
C LEU A 15 29.77 12.80 -58.50
N PRO A 16 30.07 13.56 -57.43
CA PRO A 16 31.30 13.22 -56.71
C PRO A 16 31.08 13.07 -55.20
N ALA A 17 31.99 12.34 -54.56
CA ALA A 17 31.97 12.08 -53.12
C ALA A 17 32.87 13.02 -52.32
N SER A 18 32.73 12.91 -50.99
CA SER A 18 33.63 13.32 -49.89
C SER A 18 33.40 14.71 -49.25
N GLY A 19 33.34 14.68 -47.91
CA GLY A 19 33.07 15.84 -47.05
C GLY A 19 32.25 15.47 -45.81
N ALA A 20 32.72 14.54 -44.98
CA ALA A 20 32.11 14.28 -43.68
C ALA A 20 32.50 15.38 -42.69
N LEU A 21 31.52 16.16 -42.22
CA LEU A 21 31.63 17.05 -41.08
C LEU A 21 30.33 16.94 -40.26
N ALA A 22 30.46 17.08 -38.94
CA ALA A 22 29.38 16.83 -37.99
C ALA A 22 28.17 17.75 -38.23
N GLN A 23 26.97 17.20 -38.04
CA GLN A 23 25.81 18.01 -37.71
C GLN A 23 25.74 18.09 -36.18
N ASP A 24 25.81 19.32 -35.66
CA ASP A 24 25.51 19.58 -34.26
C ASP A 24 24.08 19.13 -33.93
N HIS A 25 23.92 18.37 -32.86
CA HIS A 25 22.61 18.08 -32.28
C HIS A 25 22.15 19.30 -31.49
N ASP A 26 21.47 20.22 -32.19
CA ASP A 26 20.96 21.46 -31.63
C ASP A 26 19.75 21.18 -30.73
N HIS A 27 20.00 20.79 -29.48
CA HIS A 27 18.99 20.56 -28.44
C HIS A 27 18.44 21.89 -27.90
N ALA A 28 17.86 22.70 -28.78
CA ALA A 28 17.16 23.93 -28.44
C ALA A 28 15.77 23.62 -27.86
N CYS A 29 15.71 23.40 -26.54
CA CYS A 29 14.47 23.38 -25.79
C CYS A 29 13.87 24.80 -25.81
N ILE A 30 12.79 24.99 -26.59
CA ILE A 30 12.13 26.28 -26.77
C ILE A 30 10.61 26.08 -26.60
N ASP A 31 10.08 26.82 -25.63
CA ASP A 31 8.68 27.14 -25.33
C ASP A 31 7.79 26.13 -24.55
N GLU A 32 7.69 26.41 -23.24
CA GLU A 32 6.51 26.30 -22.33
C GLU A 32 5.81 24.95 -22.05
N ALA A 33 6.25 23.80 -22.57
CA ALA A 33 5.54 22.52 -22.35
C ALA A 33 6.32 21.38 -21.62
N CYS A 34 7.41 21.68 -20.91
CA CYS A 34 8.12 20.71 -20.05
C CYS A 34 7.64 20.84 -18.58
N THR A 35 6.44 20.33 -18.30
CA THR A 35 5.65 20.62 -17.08
C THR A 35 6.13 19.91 -15.81
N VAL A 36 7.36 20.16 -15.37
CA VAL A 36 7.81 19.83 -13.99
C VAL A 36 7.54 21.00 -13.02
N PHE A 37 7.55 22.23 -13.52
CA PHE A 37 7.49 23.44 -12.69
C PHE A 37 6.14 23.63 -11.95
N GLU A 38 5.04 23.06 -12.45
CA GLU A 38 3.72 23.13 -11.81
C GLU A 38 3.44 22.01 -10.80
N LEU A 39 4.24 20.94 -10.75
CA LEU A 39 4.01 19.80 -9.83
C LEU A 39 4.41 20.13 -8.37
N PHE A 40 5.32 21.09 -8.19
CA PHE A 40 5.89 21.48 -6.91
C PHE A 40 5.82 23.00 -6.71
N GLN A 41 4.62 23.57 -6.87
CA GLN A 41 4.43 25.02 -6.76
C GLN A 41 4.93 25.56 -5.41
N ALA A 42 5.72 26.63 -5.47
CA ALA A 42 6.02 27.45 -4.31
C ALA A 42 4.89 28.47 -4.10
N SER A 43 3.95 28.18 -3.19
CA SER A 43 2.94 29.17 -2.80
C SER A 43 3.54 30.28 -1.91
N GLU A 44 2.89 31.45 -1.85
CA GLU A 44 3.25 32.47 -0.87
C GLU A 44 3.03 31.97 0.58
N PRO A 45 3.81 32.48 1.57
CA PRO A 45 3.67 32.10 2.97
C PRO A 45 2.26 32.34 3.51
N GLY A 46 1.56 31.26 3.88
CA GLY A 46 0.20 31.29 4.43
C GLY A 46 -0.92 31.00 3.42
N ALA A 47 -0.60 30.76 2.14
CA ALA A 47 -1.57 30.25 1.17
C ALA A 47 -1.85 28.75 1.37
N THR A 48 -3.06 28.31 0.97
CA THR A 48 -3.43 26.89 0.93
C THR A 48 -2.69 26.20 -0.21
N VAL A 49 -1.71 25.36 0.11
CA VAL A 49 -0.98 24.56 -0.88
C VAL A 49 -1.87 23.43 -1.41
N THR A 50 -2.14 23.45 -2.72
CA THR A 50 -2.84 22.37 -3.44
C THR A 50 -1.84 21.47 -4.16
N GLY A 51 -2.13 20.16 -4.24
CA GLY A 51 -1.36 19.23 -5.07
C GLY A 51 -1.65 19.38 -6.57
N TRP A 52 -0.99 18.57 -7.40
CA TRP A 52 -1.23 18.45 -8.84
C TRP A 52 -2.72 18.33 -9.20
N GLN A 53 -3.18 19.11 -10.19
CA GLN A 53 -4.60 19.17 -10.61
C GLN A 53 -4.84 18.62 -12.04
N GLY A 54 -3.79 18.18 -12.74
CA GLY A 54 -3.91 17.69 -14.12
C GLY A 54 -4.42 16.25 -14.21
N VAL A 55 -5.01 15.93 -15.36
CA VAL A 55 -5.43 14.56 -15.77
C VAL A 55 -4.46 13.90 -16.75
N GLU A 56 -3.53 14.66 -17.31
CA GLU A 56 -2.45 14.13 -18.16
C GLU A 56 -1.26 13.67 -17.31
N ALA A 57 -0.58 12.61 -17.76
CA ALA A 57 0.61 12.11 -17.08
C ALA A 57 1.79 13.08 -17.27
N PRO A 58 2.50 13.48 -16.19
CA PRO A 58 3.63 14.39 -16.30
C PRO A 58 4.83 13.70 -16.96
N ARG A 59 5.59 14.46 -17.78
CA ARG A 59 6.86 14.02 -18.37
C ARG A 59 8.04 14.56 -17.59
N TYR A 60 9.07 13.73 -17.41
CA TYR A 60 10.27 14.04 -16.63
C TYR A 60 11.47 14.16 -17.58
N GLY A 61 11.97 15.39 -17.75
CA GLY A 61 13.10 15.67 -18.66
C GLY A 61 12.85 15.22 -20.10
N THR A 62 13.93 14.85 -20.78
CA THR A 62 13.92 14.32 -22.17
C THR A 62 13.99 12.79 -22.24
N TRP A 63 14.25 12.12 -21.11
CA TRP A 63 14.48 10.66 -21.04
C TRP A 63 13.92 9.98 -19.78
N GLY A 64 13.02 10.65 -19.03
CA GLY A 64 12.32 10.08 -17.87
C GLY A 64 12.80 10.57 -16.50
N PHE A 65 13.75 11.50 -16.43
CA PHE A 65 14.30 12.03 -15.18
C PHE A 65 14.50 13.56 -15.21
N ASP A 66 14.21 14.25 -14.09
CA ASP A 66 14.46 15.69 -13.94
C ASP A 66 15.89 15.98 -13.41
N LEU A 67 16.81 16.28 -14.32
CA LEU A 67 18.18 16.68 -13.98
C LEU A 67 18.27 17.95 -13.11
N ALA A 68 17.27 18.83 -13.15
CA ALA A 68 17.18 20.05 -12.33
C ALA A 68 16.51 19.82 -10.97
N GLY A 69 16.07 18.59 -10.68
CA GLY A 69 15.64 18.12 -9.37
C GLY A 69 16.79 17.74 -8.45
N ARG A 70 17.98 17.44 -9.01
CA ARG A 70 19.19 17.05 -8.29
C ARG A 70 19.80 18.20 -7.47
N ASP A 71 20.54 17.84 -6.43
CA ASP A 71 21.41 18.73 -5.66
C ASP A 71 22.84 18.17 -5.72
N THR A 72 23.55 18.47 -6.80
CA THR A 72 24.93 17.99 -7.02
C THR A 72 25.96 18.73 -6.15
N SER A 73 25.54 19.52 -5.16
CA SER A 73 26.43 20.05 -4.11
C SER A 73 26.55 19.10 -2.92
N VAL A 74 25.64 18.12 -2.82
CA VAL A 74 25.74 17.00 -1.87
C VAL A 74 26.41 15.82 -2.57
N GLU A 75 27.48 15.31 -1.96
CA GLU A 75 28.18 14.13 -2.49
C GLU A 75 27.30 12.87 -2.39
N PRO A 76 27.32 11.97 -3.40
CA PRO A 76 26.55 10.72 -3.40
C PRO A 76 26.72 9.88 -2.12
N GLY A 77 27.95 9.80 -1.61
CA GLY A 77 28.29 9.06 -0.38
C GLY A 77 27.73 9.68 0.92
N GLU A 78 27.45 10.98 0.93
CA GLU A 78 26.91 11.71 2.09
C GLU A 78 25.39 11.61 2.19
N SER A 79 24.68 11.76 1.06
CA SER A 79 23.27 11.40 0.94
C SER A 79 22.86 11.31 -0.53
N PHE A 80 22.78 10.10 -1.06
CA PHE A 80 22.32 9.88 -2.43
C PHE A 80 20.89 10.38 -2.67
N PHE A 81 20.03 10.31 -1.65
CA PHE A 81 18.67 10.84 -1.71
C PHE A 81 18.66 12.36 -1.94
N ARG A 82 19.52 13.11 -1.25
CA ARG A 82 19.71 14.54 -1.50
C ARG A 82 20.42 14.80 -2.83
N HIS A 83 21.46 14.05 -3.17
CA HIS A 83 22.15 14.19 -4.45
C HIS A 83 21.18 14.07 -5.64
N ALA A 84 20.32 13.05 -5.63
CA ALA A 84 19.35 12.77 -6.69
C ALA A 84 18.11 13.70 -6.68
N ASN A 85 17.61 14.10 -5.51
CA ASN A 85 16.30 14.74 -5.40
C ASN A 85 16.31 16.10 -4.67
N GLY A 86 17.46 16.60 -4.21
CA GLY A 86 17.54 17.64 -3.19
C GLY A 86 16.88 18.96 -3.58
N ALA A 87 17.15 19.46 -4.79
CA ALA A 87 16.56 20.71 -5.27
C ALA A 87 15.05 20.57 -5.52
N ALA A 88 14.55 19.39 -5.90
CA ALA A 88 13.13 19.11 -5.98
C ALA A 88 12.48 19.02 -4.58
N LEU A 89 13.12 18.36 -3.61
CA LEU A 89 12.65 18.27 -2.21
C LEU A 89 12.61 19.62 -1.50
N ASP A 90 13.52 20.54 -1.84
CA ASP A 90 13.54 21.90 -1.30
C ASP A 90 12.41 22.76 -1.87
N ARG A 91 12.11 22.61 -3.17
CA ARG A 91 10.93 23.24 -3.81
C ARG A 91 9.62 22.62 -3.34
N MET A 92 9.61 21.33 -3.00
CA MET A 92 8.40 20.57 -2.65
C MET A 92 7.74 21.11 -1.37
N GLN A 93 6.54 21.64 -1.53
CA GLN A 93 5.60 21.91 -0.44
C GLN A 93 4.64 20.73 -0.29
N ILE A 94 4.39 20.28 0.95
CA ILE A 94 3.38 19.25 1.24
C ILE A 94 2.00 19.93 1.24
N PRO A 95 1.04 19.52 0.39
CA PRO A 95 -0.31 20.08 0.37
C PRO A 95 -0.97 20.08 1.75
N SER A 96 -1.82 21.07 2.02
CA SER A 96 -2.47 21.19 3.34
C SER A 96 -3.38 20.00 3.65
N ASP A 97 -3.92 19.34 2.63
CA ASP A 97 -4.75 18.12 2.74
C ASP A 97 -3.92 16.82 2.73
N ARG A 98 -2.60 16.87 2.91
CA ARG A 98 -1.71 15.69 2.90
C ARG A 98 -0.69 15.71 4.06
N THR A 99 -0.27 14.51 4.47
CA THR A 99 0.70 14.24 5.55
C THR A 99 2.11 13.93 5.02
N SER A 100 2.20 13.48 3.77
CA SER A 100 3.41 13.40 2.96
C SER A 100 3.12 13.80 1.52
N TYR A 101 4.15 14.18 0.76
CA TYR A 101 4.04 14.45 -0.67
C TYR A 101 5.29 14.00 -1.40
N GLY A 102 5.19 13.73 -2.70
CA GLY A 102 6.25 13.04 -3.45
C GLY A 102 5.70 12.20 -4.61
N SER A 103 6.56 11.43 -5.26
CA SER A 103 6.25 10.65 -6.48
C SER A 103 5.00 9.76 -6.36
N PHE A 104 4.88 8.97 -5.30
CA PHE A 104 3.67 8.19 -5.01
C PHE A 104 2.42 9.06 -4.80
N ALA A 105 2.55 10.22 -4.15
CA ALA A 105 1.42 11.10 -3.85
C ALA A 105 0.96 11.88 -5.08
N LEU A 106 1.89 12.30 -5.95
CA LEU A 106 1.60 12.92 -7.24
C LEU A 106 0.83 11.97 -8.16
N LEU A 107 1.25 10.71 -8.22
CA LEU A 107 0.59 9.70 -9.03
C LEU A 107 -0.80 9.32 -8.48
N ARG A 108 -0.97 9.35 -7.14
CA ARG A 108 -2.29 9.29 -6.49
C ARG A 108 -3.17 10.50 -6.83
N GLU A 109 -2.65 11.72 -6.82
CA GLU A 109 -3.41 12.91 -7.25
C GLU A 109 -3.81 12.82 -8.74
N LEU A 110 -2.91 12.37 -9.63
CA LEU A 110 -3.25 12.13 -11.05
C LEU A 110 -4.41 11.14 -11.20
N SER A 111 -4.41 10.06 -10.40
CA SER A 111 -5.51 9.09 -10.38
C SER A 111 -6.79 9.70 -9.80
N ASP A 112 -6.71 10.37 -8.64
CA ASP A 112 -7.83 11.12 -8.01
C ASP A 112 -8.48 12.09 -9.02
N ASN A 113 -7.68 12.84 -9.80
CA ASN A 113 -8.15 13.81 -10.79
C ASN A 113 -8.86 13.17 -11.99
N ARG A 114 -8.36 12.04 -12.48
CA ARG A 114 -8.99 11.26 -13.57
C ARG A 114 -10.31 10.64 -13.12
N LEU A 115 -10.32 10.05 -11.93
CA LEU A 115 -11.54 9.54 -11.31
C LEU A 115 -12.57 10.67 -11.12
N LYS A 116 -12.12 11.86 -10.70
CA LYS A 116 -12.98 13.04 -10.63
C LYS A 116 -13.61 13.39 -11.98
N ALA A 117 -12.80 13.54 -13.03
CA ALA A 117 -13.29 13.89 -14.37
C ALA A 117 -14.32 12.86 -14.90
N MET A 118 -14.03 11.58 -14.73
CA MET A 118 -14.93 10.48 -15.09
C MET A 118 -16.25 10.53 -14.30
N ILE A 119 -16.17 10.63 -12.96
CA ILE A 119 -17.35 10.62 -12.09
C ILE A 119 -18.21 11.88 -12.30
N ASP A 120 -17.61 13.07 -12.44
CA ASP A 120 -18.33 14.29 -12.80
C ASP A 120 -19.05 14.12 -14.15
N GLY A 121 -18.40 13.47 -15.13
CA GLY A 121 -19.00 13.10 -16.42
C GLY A 121 -20.19 12.15 -16.31
N LEU A 122 -20.13 11.14 -15.43
CA LEU A 122 -21.27 10.26 -15.13
C LEU A 122 -22.41 11.03 -14.42
N VAL A 123 -22.08 11.85 -13.43
CA VAL A 123 -23.06 12.60 -12.63
C VAL A 123 -23.85 13.60 -13.49
N ALA A 124 -23.22 14.17 -14.52
CA ALA A 124 -23.85 15.06 -15.50
C ALA A 124 -24.80 14.36 -16.50
N ARG A 125 -24.75 13.02 -16.61
CA ARG A 125 -25.61 12.26 -17.54
C ARG A 125 -27.01 12.02 -16.98
N THR A 126 -28.01 12.16 -17.85
CA THR A 126 -29.43 11.90 -17.55
C THR A 126 -29.97 10.63 -18.23
N ASP A 127 -29.11 9.89 -18.93
CA ASP A 127 -29.42 8.71 -19.76
C ASP A 127 -28.82 7.40 -19.20
N LEU A 128 -28.29 7.42 -17.97
CA LEU A 128 -27.76 6.24 -17.30
C LEU A 128 -28.87 5.19 -17.07
N ALA A 129 -28.57 3.94 -17.37
CA ALA A 129 -29.52 2.85 -17.19
C ALA A 129 -29.71 2.54 -15.68
N PRO A 130 -30.95 2.50 -15.15
CA PRO A 130 -31.18 2.20 -13.75
C PRO A 130 -30.53 0.89 -13.31
N GLY A 131 -29.75 0.93 -12.22
CA GLY A 131 -29.05 -0.23 -11.69
C GLY A 131 -27.76 -0.61 -12.43
N SER A 132 -27.33 0.12 -13.47
CA SER A 132 -26.00 -0.06 -14.06
C SER A 132 -24.89 0.40 -13.12
N ASP A 133 -23.66 -0.06 -13.37
CA ASP A 133 -22.50 0.33 -12.58
C ASP A 133 -22.26 1.85 -12.64
N GLU A 134 -22.47 2.46 -13.80
CA GLU A 134 -22.36 3.91 -14.01
C GLU A 134 -23.40 4.68 -13.18
N ALA A 135 -24.64 4.19 -13.12
CA ALA A 135 -25.69 4.77 -12.28
C ALA A 135 -25.33 4.66 -10.79
N LYS A 136 -24.85 3.49 -10.33
CA LYS A 136 -24.41 3.27 -8.94
C LYS A 136 -23.24 4.17 -8.55
N ILE A 137 -22.27 4.38 -9.44
CA ILE A 137 -21.14 5.29 -9.21
C ILE A 137 -21.62 6.75 -9.07
N ALA A 138 -22.50 7.19 -9.98
CA ALA A 138 -23.06 8.54 -9.93
C ALA A 138 -23.91 8.76 -8.66
N ASP A 139 -24.71 7.77 -8.25
CA ASP A 139 -25.55 7.86 -7.05
C ASP A 139 -24.74 7.76 -5.74
N ALA A 140 -23.66 6.97 -5.70
CA ALA A 140 -22.72 6.97 -4.59
C ALA A 140 -22.10 8.35 -4.35
N TYR A 141 -21.69 9.02 -5.44
CA TYR A 141 -21.14 10.37 -5.38
C TYR A 141 -22.20 11.41 -4.97
N ARG A 142 -23.39 11.37 -5.58
CA ARG A 142 -24.53 12.27 -5.24
C ARG A 142 -24.88 12.18 -3.75
N ALA A 143 -25.00 10.97 -3.20
CA ALA A 143 -25.30 10.75 -1.79
C ALA A 143 -24.24 11.35 -0.86
N TYR A 144 -22.96 11.30 -1.23
CA TYR A 144 -21.89 11.92 -0.45
C TYR A 144 -21.87 13.45 -0.55
N MET A 145 -22.33 14.00 -1.68
CA MET A 145 -22.33 15.45 -1.94
C MET A 145 -23.58 16.19 -1.44
N ASP A 146 -24.65 15.50 -1.02
CA ASP A 146 -25.84 16.12 -0.41
C ASP A 146 -25.59 16.52 1.06
N GLU A 147 -24.75 17.54 1.25
CA GLU A 147 -24.44 18.10 2.57
C GLU A 147 -25.71 18.58 3.30
N ALA A 148 -26.69 19.14 2.59
CA ALA A 148 -27.92 19.64 3.20
C ALA A 148 -28.73 18.51 3.87
N ARG A 149 -28.83 17.34 3.23
CA ARG A 149 -29.48 16.18 3.82
C ARG A 149 -28.66 15.60 4.97
N ILE A 150 -27.35 15.50 4.83
CA ILE A 150 -26.46 14.96 5.86
C ILE A 150 -26.50 15.82 7.14
N GLU A 151 -26.42 17.15 7.02
CA GLU A 151 -26.58 18.06 8.17
C GLU A 151 -27.98 17.97 8.80
N SER A 152 -29.04 17.75 8.01
CA SER A 152 -30.40 17.59 8.55
C SER A 152 -30.62 16.28 9.31
N LEU A 153 -29.85 15.23 8.96
CA LEU A 153 -29.90 13.92 9.61
C LEU A 153 -29.01 13.86 10.84
N ASP A 154 -27.85 14.53 10.83
CA ASP A 154 -26.91 14.58 11.96
C ASP A 154 -26.59 13.16 12.50
N ALA A 155 -26.83 12.88 13.78
CA ALA A 155 -26.63 11.57 14.39
C ALA A 155 -27.86 10.64 14.31
N GLN A 156 -28.93 11.01 13.61
CA GLN A 156 -30.15 10.18 13.52
C GLN A 156 -29.90 8.78 12.94
N PRO A 157 -29.04 8.58 11.90
CA PRO A 157 -28.77 7.25 11.35
C PRO A 157 -28.12 6.27 12.36
N LEU A 158 -27.42 6.78 13.38
CA LEU A 158 -26.82 5.95 14.43
C LEU A 158 -27.81 5.41 15.45
N GLN A 159 -29.00 6.00 15.59
CA GLN A 159 -29.93 5.68 16.69
C GLN A 159 -30.32 4.19 16.79
N PRO A 160 -30.52 3.43 15.69
CA PRO A 160 -30.75 1.98 15.76
C PRO A 160 -29.58 1.22 16.39
N TYR A 161 -28.34 1.57 16.05
CA TYR A 161 -27.13 0.97 16.62
C TYR A 161 -26.99 1.32 18.11
N LEU A 162 -27.13 2.60 18.45
CA LEU A 162 -27.04 3.06 19.84
C LEU A 162 -28.15 2.48 20.74
N ALA A 163 -29.31 2.12 20.17
CA ALA A 163 -30.36 1.39 20.87
C ALA A 163 -30.02 -0.10 21.04
N ALA A 164 -29.49 -0.76 19.99
CA ALA A 164 -29.06 -2.15 20.04
C ALA A 164 -27.92 -2.37 21.05
N ILE A 165 -26.93 -1.47 21.08
CA ILE A 165 -25.82 -1.50 22.04
C ILE A 165 -26.32 -1.43 23.48
N ARG A 166 -27.26 -0.51 23.79
CA ARG A 166 -27.88 -0.42 25.13
C ARG A 166 -28.71 -1.65 25.49
N ALA A 167 -29.33 -2.31 24.50
CA ALA A 167 -30.10 -3.55 24.71
C ALA A 167 -29.21 -4.80 24.91
N ALA A 168 -27.93 -4.72 24.53
CA ALA A 168 -26.90 -5.71 24.83
C ALA A 168 -26.40 -5.54 26.27
N ASP A 169 -27.27 -5.84 27.23
CA ASP A 169 -27.07 -5.68 28.68
C ASP A 169 -26.34 -6.85 29.38
N THR A 170 -25.71 -7.76 28.62
CA THR A 170 -24.87 -8.84 29.15
C THR A 170 -23.66 -9.08 28.24
N HIS A 171 -22.60 -9.66 28.80
CA HIS A 171 -21.44 -10.14 28.03
C HIS A 171 -21.81 -11.12 26.90
N ASP A 172 -22.87 -11.91 27.06
CA ASP A 172 -23.36 -12.81 26.00
C ASP A 172 -23.96 -12.01 24.83
N LYS A 173 -24.83 -11.04 25.13
CA LYS A 173 -25.45 -10.19 24.10
C LYS A 173 -24.45 -9.27 23.41
N LEU A 174 -23.48 -8.72 24.15
CA LEU A 174 -22.42 -7.87 23.60
C LEU A 174 -21.53 -8.63 22.63
N ALA A 175 -21.19 -9.88 22.93
CA ALA A 175 -20.41 -10.71 22.02
C ALA A 175 -21.22 -11.11 20.77
N VAL A 176 -22.53 -11.37 20.90
CA VAL A 176 -23.41 -11.53 19.73
C VAL A 176 -23.40 -10.25 18.88
N TYR A 177 -23.60 -9.08 19.50
CA TYR A 177 -23.56 -7.79 18.79
C TYR A 177 -22.24 -7.55 18.06
N MET A 178 -21.09 -7.83 18.71
CA MET A 178 -19.75 -7.78 18.09
C MET A 178 -19.60 -8.73 16.89
N GLY A 179 -20.34 -9.83 16.85
CA GLY A 179 -20.40 -10.72 15.68
C GLY A 179 -21.29 -10.17 14.57
N GLU A 180 -22.40 -9.51 14.92
CA GLU A 180 -23.35 -8.89 13.99
C GLU A 180 -22.79 -7.64 13.28
N THR A 181 -21.69 -7.03 13.76
CA THR A 181 -21.05 -5.89 13.07
C THR A 181 -20.31 -6.26 11.78
N GLN A 182 -20.26 -7.54 11.40
CA GLN A 182 -19.58 -7.94 10.16
C GLN A 182 -20.30 -7.41 8.92
N GLY A 183 -19.62 -6.52 8.19
CA GLY A 183 -20.20 -5.78 7.07
C GLY A 183 -21.13 -4.62 7.48
N ARG A 184 -21.14 -4.23 8.75
CA ARG A 184 -21.92 -3.09 9.28
C ARG A 184 -21.04 -2.17 10.11
N PHE A 185 -21.60 -1.06 10.59
CA PHE A 185 -20.89 -0.16 11.50
C PHE A 185 -20.61 -0.79 12.86
N GLY A 186 -19.45 -0.44 13.41
CA GLY A 186 -18.99 -0.92 14.72
C GLY A 186 -17.80 -1.85 14.60
N GLY A 187 -17.56 -2.66 15.64
CA GLY A 187 -16.37 -3.48 15.70
C GLY A 187 -16.35 -4.44 16.89
N SER A 188 -15.33 -5.28 16.90
CA SER A 188 -15.13 -6.37 17.86
C SER A 188 -13.73 -6.29 18.45
N ILE A 189 -13.60 -6.65 19.74
CA ILE A 189 -12.31 -6.81 20.42
C ILE A 189 -11.46 -7.97 19.85
N PHE A 190 -12.07 -8.82 19.02
CA PHE A 190 -11.40 -9.80 18.17
C PHE A 190 -11.69 -9.53 16.71
N GLY A 191 -10.65 -9.36 15.90
CA GLY A 191 -10.80 -9.23 14.45
C GLY A 191 -11.08 -10.61 13.86
N THR A 192 -12.09 -10.73 13.01
CA THR A 192 -12.45 -11.99 12.33
C THR A 192 -12.66 -11.72 10.84
N GLY A 193 -12.14 -12.60 9.99
CA GLY A 193 -12.28 -12.50 8.54
C GLY A 193 -12.00 -13.82 7.81
N ILE A 194 -12.16 -13.82 6.48
CA ILE A 194 -11.98 -15.00 5.62
C ILE A 194 -10.79 -14.76 4.69
N THR A 195 -9.78 -15.63 4.81
CA THR A 195 -8.50 -15.55 4.11
C THR A 195 -8.18 -16.87 3.38
N ILE A 196 -7.10 -16.92 2.61
CA ILE A 196 -6.57 -18.17 2.04
C ILE A 196 -5.87 -18.97 3.16
N ASP A 197 -6.10 -20.27 3.22
CA ASP A 197 -5.38 -21.15 4.15
C ASP A 197 -3.90 -21.26 3.75
N GLN A 198 -3.00 -20.71 4.58
CA GLN A 198 -1.57 -20.70 4.28
C GLN A 198 -0.95 -22.10 4.18
N LYS A 199 -1.50 -23.13 4.83
CA LYS A 199 -1.03 -24.53 4.72
C LYS A 199 -1.84 -25.37 3.72
N ALA A 200 -2.89 -24.82 3.13
CA ALA A 200 -3.63 -25.42 2.02
C ALA A 200 -4.20 -24.31 1.08
N PRO A 201 -3.35 -23.66 0.28
CA PRO A 201 -3.67 -22.45 -0.52
C PRO A 201 -4.67 -22.65 -1.67
N THR A 202 -5.39 -23.77 -1.67
CA THR A 202 -6.49 -24.12 -2.58
C THR A 202 -7.87 -23.88 -1.97
N ARG A 203 -7.97 -23.59 -0.67
CA ARG A 203 -9.22 -23.28 0.05
C ARG A 203 -9.13 -22.01 0.89
N TYR A 204 -10.27 -21.42 1.18
CA TYR A 204 -10.40 -20.37 2.18
C TYR A 204 -10.47 -20.94 3.61
N VAL A 205 -10.24 -20.07 4.60
CA VAL A 205 -10.37 -20.38 6.03
C VAL A 205 -10.74 -19.12 6.81
N VAL A 206 -11.48 -19.28 7.91
CA VAL A 206 -11.70 -18.21 8.88
C VAL A 206 -10.42 -17.97 9.66
N ALA A 207 -9.99 -16.71 9.77
CA ALA A 207 -8.90 -16.29 10.64
C ALA A 207 -9.42 -15.29 11.69
N THR A 208 -8.88 -15.38 12.90
CA THR A 208 -9.20 -14.50 14.02
C THR A 208 -7.93 -14.01 14.72
N GLY A 209 -8.00 -12.88 15.42
CA GLY A 209 -6.86 -12.32 16.14
C GLY A 209 -7.17 -11.10 16.99
N GLN A 210 -6.12 -10.54 17.58
CA GLN A 210 -6.19 -9.35 18.44
C GLN A 210 -6.79 -8.14 17.70
N SER A 211 -7.66 -7.40 18.39
CA SER A 211 -8.29 -6.16 17.95
C SER A 211 -8.59 -5.32 19.21
N GLY A 212 -9.51 -4.35 19.14
CA GLY A 212 -10.12 -3.74 20.32
C GLY A 212 -9.48 -2.44 20.81
N ILE A 213 -8.56 -1.83 20.05
CA ILE A 213 -7.87 -0.58 20.42
C ILE A 213 -8.07 0.49 19.35
N GLY A 214 -8.22 1.76 19.75
CA GLY A 214 -8.41 2.89 18.85
C GLY A 214 -7.17 3.75 18.56
N LEU A 215 -5.96 3.42 19.03
CA LEU A 215 -4.70 4.07 18.64
C LEU A 215 -3.88 3.20 17.66
N PRO A 216 -2.92 3.77 16.89
CA PRO A 216 -2.31 3.10 15.74
C PRO A 216 -1.62 1.75 16.04
N ASN A 217 -1.07 1.56 17.23
CA ASN A 217 -0.64 0.26 17.73
C ASN A 217 -0.69 0.25 19.28
N ARG A 218 -0.28 -0.87 19.90
CA ARG A 218 -0.22 -1.04 21.36
C ARG A 218 0.70 -0.04 22.07
N ASP A 219 1.80 0.38 21.45
CA ASP A 219 2.87 1.15 22.09
C ASP A 219 2.44 2.61 22.34
N TYR A 220 1.48 3.13 21.56
CA TYR A 220 0.78 4.39 21.84
C TYR A 220 0.03 4.41 23.19
N TYR A 221 -0.27 3.25 23.78
CA TYR A 221 -0.86 3.16 25.13
C TYR A 221 0.19 3.03 26.24
N LEU A 222 1.39 2.58 25.92
CA LEU A 222 2.34 1.99 26.87
C LEU A 222 3.65 2.76 26.99
N GLU A 223 4.05 3.51 25.96
CA GLU A 223 5.29 4.29 25.98
C GLU A 223 5.04 5.77 26.26
N GLU A 224 5.83 6.34 27.17
CA GLU A 224 5.76 7.75 27.59
C GLU A 224 5.88 8.73 26.41
N ARG A 225 6.62 8.36 25.35
CA ARG A 225 6.80 9.21 24.15
C ARG A 225 5.49 9.50 23.41
N TRP A 226 4.42 8.74 23.68
CA TRP A 226 3.09 8.90 23.09
C TRP A 226 2.04 9.47 24.05
N ALA A 227 2.42 9.86 25.27
CA ALA A 227 1.48 10.32 26.30
C ALA A 227 0.57 11.48 25.83
N GLU A 228 1.10 12.42 25.02
CA GLU A 228 0.32 13.50 24.40
C GLU A 228 -0.76 12.96 23.46
N LYS A 229 -0.41 12.04 22.54
CA LYS A 229 -1.35 11.44 21.58
C LYS A 229 -2.41 10.59 22.31
N LYS A 230 -2.03 9.92 23.40
CA LYS A 230 -2.94 9.19 24.31
C LYS A 230 -3.93 10.12 25.01
N ALA A 231 -3.49 11.30 25.46
CA ALA A 231 -4.36 12.31 26.07
C ALA A 231 -5.34 12.93 25.05
N LEU A 232 -4.88 13.23 23.83
CA LEU A 232 -5.72 13.71 22.74
C LEU A 232 -6.78 12.67 22.34
N TYR A 233 -6.43 11.38 22.32
CA TYR A 233 -7.38 10.29 22.11
C TYR A 233 -8.49 10.26 23.17
N ARG A 234 -8.13 10.37 24.46
CA ARG A 234 -9.12 10.41 25.56
C ARG A 234 -10.08 11.59 25.43
N ALA A 235 -9.60 12.77 25.02
CA ALA A 235 -10.44 13.93 24.73
C ALA A 235 -11.35 13.72 23.50
N TYR A 236 -10.86 13.03 22.47
CA TYR A 236 -11.65 12.65 21.31
C TYR A 236 -12.77 11.66 21.66
N VAL A 237 -12.49 10.63 22.47
CA VAL A 237 -13.50 9.67 22.96
C VAL A 237 -14.61 10.39 23.73
N GLU A 238 -14.26 11.29 24.66
CA GLU A 238 -15.23 12.11 25.40
C GLU A 238 -16.12 12.95 24.46
N ARG A 239 -15.51 13.68 23.52
CA ARG A 239 -16.24 14.52 22.54
C ARG A 239 -17.20 13.70 21.69
N MET A 240 -16.81 12.50 21.26
CA MET A 240 -17.68 11.63 20.45
C MET A 240 -18.86 11.09 21.27
N LEU A 241 -18.63 10.68 22.52
CA LEU A 241 -19.68 10.25 23.45
C LEU A 241 -20.65 11.40 23.80
N GLU A 242 -20.15 12.62 24.01
CA GLU A 242 -20.98 13.81 24.22
C GLU A 242 -21.86 14.10 23.00
N MET A 243 -21.30 14.05 21.79
CA MET A 243 -22.03 14.40 20.56
C MET A 243 -23.20 13.45 20.23
N ILE A 244 -23.16 12.19 20.69
CA ILE A 244 -24.25 11.21 20.57
C ILE A 244 -25.18 11.15 21.78
N GLY A 245 -24.93 11.95 22.83
CA GLY A 245 -25.69 11.91 24.07
C GLY A 245 -25.55 10.59 24.83
N TRP A 246 -24.32 10.08 24.95
CA TRP A 246 -24.03 8.98 25.87
C TRP A 246 -23.86 9.52 27.30
N ASP A 247 -24.32 8.75 28.29
CA ASP A 247 -24.26 9.17 29.69
C ASP A 247 -22.80 9.26 30.20
N ASP A 248 -22.53 10.19 31.13
CA ASP A 248 -21.22 10.42 31.75
C ASP A 248 -20.00 10.32 30.79
N PRO A 249 -19.95 11.11 29.70
CA PRO A 249 -18.98 10.92 28.62
C PRO A 249 -17.52 11.02 29.08
N ALA A 250 -17.23 11.88 30.07
CA ALA A 250 -15.92 12.01 30.70
C ALA A 250 -15.46 10.70 31.37
N ALA A 251 -16.32 10.12 32.21
CA ALA A 251 -16.01 8.91 32.98
C ALA A 251 -15.93 7.69 32.06
N ASN A 252 -16.80 7.62 31.05
CA ASN A 252 -16.75 6.58 30.03
C ASN A 252 -15.50 6.69 29.16
N ALA A 253 -15.02 7.89 28.81
CA ALA A 253 -13.76 8.05 28.08
C ALA A 253 -12.55 7.55 28.88
N ASP A 254 -12.50 7.81 30.20
CA ASP A 254 -11.45 7.26 31.08
C ASP A 254 -11.55 5.73 31.20
N ALA A 255 -12.76 5.18 31.33
CA ALA A 255 -12.98 3.74 31.41
C ALA A 255 -12.62 3.00 30.09
N ILE A 256 -12.97 3.59 28.94
CA ILE A 256 -12.60 3.11 27.60
C ILE A 256 -11.06 3.11 27.46
N LEU A 257 -10.39 4.21 27.80
CA LEU A 257 -8.94 4.29 27.70
C LEU A 257 -8.24 3.25 28.60
N ALA A 258 -8.77 3.01 29.80
CA ALA A 258 -8.27 1.99 30.70
C ALA A 258 -8.48 0.57 30.13
N PHE A 259 -9.67 0.27 29.61
CA PHE A 259 -10.00 -1.00 28.96
C PHE A 259 -9.07 -1.28 27.77
N GLU A 260 -8.91 -0.31 26.86
CA GLU A 260 -8.04 -0.44 25.71
C GLU A 260 -6.55 -0.52 26.08
N THR A 261 -6.12 0.15 27.15
CA THR A 261 -4.75 0.00 27.67
C THR A 261 -4.50 -1.44 28.12
N ARG A 262 -5.43 -2.07 28.84
CA ARG A 262 -5.31 -3.50 29.22
C ARG A 262 -5.25 -4.43 28.01
N ILE A 263 -6.03 -4.13 26.97
CA ILE A 263 -5.99 -4.88 25.70
C ILE A 263 -4.61 -4.69 25.03
N ALA A 264 -4.07 -3.47 24.97
CA ALA A 264 -2.74 -3.19 24.43
C ALA A 264 -1.60 -3.88 25.19
N GLU A 265 -1.71 -4.04 26.52
CA GLU A 265 -0.77 -4.84 27.32
C GLU A 265 -0.75 -6.32 26.88
N ALA A 266 -1.91 -6.87 26.49
CA ALA A 266 -2.05 -8.24 26.01
C ALA A 266 -1.64 -8.46 24.54
N HIS A 267 -1.72 -7.42 23.71
CA HIS A 267 -1.37 -7.45 22.28
C HIS A 267 0.10 -7.84 22.04
N TRP A 268 0.33 -8.64 21.00
CA TRP A 268 1.65 -8.81 20.38
C TRP A 268 2.11 -7.52 19.71
N THR A 269 3.44 -7.32 19.66
CA THR A 269 4.08 -6.18 18.98
C THR A 269 3.91 -6.23 17.45
N PRO A 270 4.08 -5.11 16.74
CA PRO A 270 4.09 -5.10 15.27
C PRO A 270 5.08 -6.10 14.66
N ILE A 271 6.26 -6.26 15.26
CA ILE A 271 7.32 -7.18 14.80
C ILE A 271 6.84 -8.65 14.89
N GLN A 272 6.30 -9.07 16.03
CA GLN A 272 5.78 -10.43 16.21
C GLN A 272 4.63 -10.73 15.23
N ASN A 273 3.78 -9.74 14.96
CA ASN A 273 2.64 -9.86 14.05
C ASN A 273 3.02 -10.14 12.58
N ARG A 274 4.29 -9.93 12.19
CA ARG A 274 4.82 -10.31 10.87
C ARG A 274 5.15 -11.80 10.76
N ASN A 275 5.40 -12.50 11.86
CA ASN A 275 5.89 -13.88 11.79
C ASN A 275 4.78 -14.84 11.33
N ARG A 276 4.92 -15.39 10.11
CA ARG A 276 3.92 -16.29 9.51
C ARG A 276 3.84 -17.67 10.16
N ASP A 277 4.90 -18.12 10.85
CA ASP A 277 4.87 -19.39 11.60
C ASP A 277 4.07 -19.22 12.90
N GLU A 278 4.40 -18.17 13.67
CA GLU A 278 3.73 -17.86 14.94
C GLU A 278 2.27 -17.43 14.75
N THR A 279 1.93 -16.83 13.60
CA THR A 279 0.54 -16.40 13.30
C THR A 279 -0.31 -17.47 12.59
N TYR A 280 0.19 -18.69 12.41
CA TYR A 280 -0.61 -19.84 11.98
C TYR A 280 -0.80 -20.83 13.14
N ASN A 281 -1.90 -20.68 13.88
CA ASN A 281 -2.30 -21.65 14.91
C ASN A 281 -3.71 -22.17 14.57
N GLU A 282 -3.83 -23.46 14.27
CA GLU A 282 -5.10 -24.08 13.84
C GLU A 282 -5.91 -24.55 15.06
N TYR A 283 -7.14 -24.05 15.18
CA TYR A 283 -8.03 -24.29 16.31
C TYR A 283 -9.41 -24.75 15.83
N THR A 284 -10.14 -25.46 16.69
CA THR A 284 -11.61 -25.52 16.62
C THR A 284 -12.22 -24.41 17.48
N ILE A 285 -13.47 -24.00 17.24
CA ILE A 285 -14.17 -23.03 18.10
C ILE A 285 -14.23 -23.54 19.56
N ALA A 286 -14.47 -24.85 19.75
CA ALA A 286 -14.49 -25.47 21.07
C ALA A 286 -13.13 -25.45 21.77
N GLN A 287 -12.02 -25.64 21.03
CA GLN A 287 -10.67 -25.51 21.57
C GLN A 287 -10.38 -24.06 21.97
N LEU A 288 -10.71 -23.08 21.12
CA LEU A 288 -10.52 -21.67 21.44
C LEU A 288 -11.33 -21.27 22.69
N ALA A 289 -12.56 -21.76 22.82
CA ALA A 289 -13.36 -21.54 24.02
C ALA A 289 -12.80 -22.20 25.29
N SER A 290 -12.08 -23.33 25.16
CA SER A 290 -11.41 -23.98 26.29
C SER A 290 -10.10 -23.29 26.69
N GLU A 291 -9.36 -22.73 25.74
CA GLU A 291 -8.04 -22.12 25.98
C GLU A 291 -8.13 -20.61 26.27
N ALA A 292 -9.13 -19.92 25.72
CA ALA A 292 -9.46 -18.51 25.96
C ALA A 292 -10.86 -18.34 26.59
N PRO A 293 -11.10 -18.84 27.81
CA PRO A 293 -12.38 -18.66 28.49
C PRO A 293 -12.65 -17.19 28.83
N GLY A 294 -13.93 -16.85 29.01
CA GLY A 294 -14.38 -15.48 29.35
C GLY A 294 -15.12 -14.76 28.20
N PHE A 295 -14.97 -15.24 26.97
CA PHE A 295 -15.73 -14.75 25.81
C PHE A 295 -16.61 -15.88 25.23
N PRO A 296 -17.88 -15.64 24.84
CA PRO A 296 -18.81 -16.68 24.39
C PRO A 296 -18.62 -16.97 22.89
N TRP A 297 -17.47 -17.55 22.56
CA TRP A 297 -16.98 -17.74 21.18
C TRP A 297 -18.00 -18.34 20.21
N GLN A 298 -18.76 -19.37 20.62
CA GLN A 298 -19.73 -19.99 19.73
C GLN A 298 -20.83 -19.00 19.32
N ALA A 299 -21.40 -18.26 20.27
CA ALA A 299 -22.45 -17.28 19.99
C ALA A 299 -21.94 -16.12 19.12
N TYR A 300 -20.70 -15.68 19.34
CA TYR A 300 -20.02 -14.71 18.48
C TYR A 300 -19.86 -15.25 17.04
N TYR A 301 -19.31 -16.45 16.85
CA TYR A 301 -19.13 -17.00 15.49
C TYR A 301 -20.44 -17.38 14.81
N ASP A 302 -21.47 -17.80 15.56
CA ASP A 302 -22.83 -17.97 15.04
C ASP A 302 -23.36 -16.65 14.48
N ALA A 303 -23.18 -15.54 15.21
CA ALA A 303 -23.57 -14.18 14.78
C ALA A 303 -22.76 -13.64 13.59
N VAL A 304 -21.45 -13.95 13.52
CA VAL A 304 -20.60 -13.70 12.34
C VAL A 304 -21.08 -14.50 11.10
N GLY A 305 -21.85 -15.57 11.30
CA GLY A 305 -22.31 -16.49 10.24
C GLY A 305 -21.34 -17.64 9.94
N VAL A 306 -20.33 -17.86 10.78
CA VAL A 306 -19.29 -18.89 10.60
C VAL A 306 -19.23 -19.93 11.74
N GLY A 307 -20.18 -19.93 12.68
CA GLY A 307 -20.17 -20.84 13.84
C GLY A 307 -20.19 -22.34 13.52
N GLY A 308 -20.53 -22.71 12.28
CA GLY A 308 -20.46 -24.08 11.78
C GLY A 308 -19.10 -24.50 11.17
N VAL A 309 -18.08 -23.63 11.15
CA VAL A 309 -16.78 -24.01 10.55
C VAL A 309 -16.07 -25.09 11.37
N PRO A 310 -15.47 -26.10 10.73
CA PRO A 310 -14.80 -27.18 11.46
C PRO A 310 -13.50 -26.72 12.15
N ARG A 311 -12.95 -25.57 11.75
CA ARG A 311 -11.68 -25.00 12.24
C ARG A 311 -11.53 -23.54 11.82
N LEU A 312 -10.62 -22.84 12.49
CA LEU A 312 -10.18 -21.48 12.22
C LEU A 312 -8.67 -21.32 12.49
N ILE A 313 -8.06 -20.24 12.00
CA ILE A 313 -6.69 -19.86 12.32
C ILE A 313 -6.68 -18.74 13.35
N VAL A 314 -6.07 -18.99 14.50
CA VAL A 314 -5.83 -17.99 15.55
C VAL A 314 -4.45 -17.37 15.34
N ARG A 315 -4.40 -16.05 15.14
CA ARG A 315 -3.15 -15.35 14.81
C ARG A 315 -2.25 -15.04 16.01
N GLN A 316 -2.80 -14.71 17.18
CA GLN A 316 -2.01 -14.35 18.37
C GLN A 316 -2.50 -15.19 19.55
N ASP A 317 -2.25 -16.49 19.49
CA ASP A 317 -2.75 -17.53 20.40
C ASP A 317 -2.59 -17.17 21.90
N THR A 318 -1.46 -16.58 22.29
CA THR A 318 -1.16 -16.17 23.68
C THR A 318 -1.71 -14.80 24.07
N ALA A 319 -2.24 -14.01 23.12
CA ALA A 319 -2.94 -12.75 23.38
C ALA A 319 -4.44 -12.98 23.58
N MET A 320 -5.06 -13.84 22.75
CA MET A 320 -6.49 -14.18 22.81
C MET A 320 -7.04 -14.50 24.22
N PRO A 321 -6.43 -15.39 25.03
CA PRO A 321 -6.94 -15.72 26.37
C PRO A 321 -6.87 -14.55 27.34
N LYS A 322 -5.87 -13.67 27.21
CA LYS A 322 -5.75 -12.47 28.05
C LYS A 322 -6.85 -11.48 27.70
N ILE A 323 -7.11 -11.24 26.42
CA ILE A 323 -8.16 -10.34 25.94
C ILE A 323 -9.56 -10.89 26.33
N ALA A 324 -9.78 -12.20 26.25
CA ALA A 324 -11.02 -12.85 26.68
C ALA A 324 -11.27 -12.72 28.20
N ALA A 325 -10.22 -12.83 29.02
CA ALA A 325 -10.31 -12.55 30.45
C ALA A 325 -10.58 -11.06 30.74
N ILE A 326 -9.90 -10.14 30.05
CA ILE A 326 -10.12 -8.70 30.17
C ILE A 326 -11.58 -8.34 29.84
N TYR A 327 -12.17 -8.96 28.81
CA TYR A 327 -13.59 -8.81 28.48
C TYR A 327 -14.51 -9.26 29.61
N ALA A 328 -14.31 -10.48 30.13
CA ALA A 328 -15.13 -11.05 31.20
C ALA A 328 -15.08 -10.25 32.51
N GLU A 329 -13.94 -9.63 32.81
CA GLU A 329 -13.73 -8.81 34.00
C GLU A 329 -14.23 -7.37 33.84
N THR A 330 -14.46 -6.89 32.61
CA THR A 330 -14.86 -5.51 32.34
C THR A 330 -16.38 -5.37 32.50
N PRO A 331 -16.89 -4.33 33.21
CA PRO A 331 -18.33 -4.09 33.32
C PRO A 331 -19.01 -3.93 31.95
N VAL A 332 -20.23 -4.44 31.83
CA VAL A 332 -21.04 -4.40 30.60
C VAL A 332 -21.18 -2.96 30.09
N GLU A 333 -21.38 -2.02 31.00
CA GLU A 333 -21.58 -0.60 30.72
C GLU A 333 -20.36 0.05 30.03
N VAL A 334 -19.15 -0.37 30.42
CA VAL A 334 -17.90 0.10 29.80
C VAL A 334 -17.75 -0.47 28.39
N ILE A 335 -18.14 -1.73 28.17
CA ILE A 335 -18.12 -2.36 26.85
C ILE A 335 -19.20 -1.75 25.94
N GLN A 336 -20.38 -1.42 26.48
CA GLN A 336 -21.42 -0.66 25.76
C GLN A 336 -20.92 0.73 25.35
N ALA A 337 -20.26 1.46 26.25
CA ALA A 337 -19.69 2.78 25.95
C ALA A 337 -18.55 2.68 24.90
N TRP A 338 -17.67 1.68 25.04
CA TRP A 338 -16.66 1.34 24.03
C TRP A 338 -17.28 1.09 22.67
N GLN A 339 -18.32 0.26 22.60
CA GLN A 339 -19.02 -0.07 21.37
C GLN A 339 -19.72 1.15 20.76
N ALA A 340 -20.32 2.02 21.59
CA ALA A 340 -20.96 3.25 21.16
C ALA A 340 -19.95 4.25 20.58
N PHE A 341 -18.78 4.40 21.23
CA PHE A 341 -17.68 5.20 20.72
C PHE A 341 -17.18 4.66 19.36
N HIS A 342 -16.78 3.38 19.28
CA HIS A 342 -16.22 2.81 18.05
C HIS A 342 -17.21 2.79 16.87
N THR A 343 -18.48 2.48 17.12
CA THR A 343 -19.54 2.59 16.10
C THR A 343 -19.72 4.03 15.60
N THR A 344 -19.53 5.03 16.48
CA THR A 344 -19.63 6.45 16.11
C THR A 344 -18.38 6.93 15.37
N ASP A 345 -17.18 6.52 15.79
CA ASP A 345 -15.90 6.83 15.12
C ASP A 345 -15.85 6.25 13.70
N ASP A 346 -16.28 5.00 13.51
CA ASP A 346 -16.38 4.33 12.21
C ASP A 346 -17.36 5.07 11.27
N ALA A 347 -18.55 5.42 11.77
CA ALA A 347 -19.55 6.15 11.00
C ALA A 347 -19.24 7.65 10.76
N ALA A 348 -18.32 8.26 11.53
CA ALA A 348 -18.21 9.72 11.66
C ALA A 348 -18.05 10.48 10.34
N GLY A 349 -17.33 9.91 9.37
CA GLY A 349 -17.12 10.50 8.04
C GLY A 349 -18.36 10.57 7.14
N LEU A 350 -19.47 9.95 7.57
CA LEU A 350 -20.75 9.81 6.86
C LEU A 350 -21.92 10.55 7.56
N LEU A 351 -21.65 11.16 8.71
CA LEU A 351 -22.60 11.95 9.50
C LEU A 351 -22.38 13.46 9.23
N SER A 352 -23.08 14.32 9.96
CA SER A 352 -22.91 15.78 9.88
C SER A 352 -21.46 16.22 10.14
N LYS A 353 -21.17 17.43 9.68
CA LYS A 353 -19.85 18.06 9.70
C LYS A 353 -19.20 17.99 11.09
N ARG A 354 -19.95 18.17 12.19
CA ARG A 354 -19.40 18.12 13.56
C ARG A 354 -18.74 16.77 13.91
N PHE A 355 -19.24 15.65 13.38
CA PHE A 355 -18.63 14.33 13.53
C PHE A 355 -17.46 14.15 12.56
N SER A 356 -17.66 14.47 11.28
CA SER A 356 -16.61 14.27 10.27
C SER A 356 -15.38 15.16 10.50
N ASP A 357 -15.58 16.33 11.11
CA ASP A 357 -14.52 17.23 11.58
C ASP A 357 -13.83 16.62 12.79
N ALA A 358 -14.56 16.23 13.85
CA ALA A 358 -13.96 15.66 15.06
C ALA A 358 -13.09 14.43 14.76
N GLN A 359 -13.57 13.54 13.89
CA GLN A 359 -12.82 12.38 13.43
C GLN A 359 -11.55 12.80 12.68
N TRP A 360 -11.64 13.72 11.73
CA TRP A 360 -10.47 14.22 10.99
C TRP A 360 -9.45 14.93 11.90
N GLU A 361 -9.94 15.77 12.80
CA GLU A 361 -9.15 16.50 13.78
C GLU A 361 -8.28 15.52 14.59
N PHE A 362 -8.86 14.44 15.13
CA PHE A 362 -8.05 13.46 15.84
C PHE A 362 -7.21 12.57 14.90
N ARG A 363 -7.87 11.88 13.95
CA ARG A 363 -7.26 10.83 13.12
C ARG A 363 -6.17 11.32 12.18
N SER A 364 -6.20 12.60 11.78
CA SER A 364 -5.29 13.13 10.76
C SER A 364 -4.55 14.40 11.18
N ARG A 365 -5.20 15.37 11.83
CA ARG A 365 -4.49 16.55 12.35
C ARG A 365 -3.64 16.17 13.58
N ASP A 366 -4.24 15.55 14.59
CA ASP A 366 -3.58 15.32 15.88
C ASP A 366 -2.63 14.11 15.87
N LEU A 367 -2.94 13.04 15.13
CA LEU A 367 -2.04 11.89 14.99
C LEU A 367 -0.92 12.07 13.95
N GLN A 368 -1.19 12.74 12.82
CA GLN A 368 -0.30 12.79 11.65
C GLN A 368 0.13 14.21 11.23
N GLY A 369 -0.32 15.25 11.93
CA GLY A 369 0.03 16.64 11.62
C GLY A 369 -0.60 17.22 10.35
N GLN A 370 -1.69 16.65 9.82
CA GLN A 370 -2.36 17.15 8.61
C GLN A 370 -3.05 18.51 8.86
N PRO A 371 -2.68 19.61 8.17
CA PRO A 371 -3.24 20.93 8.46
C PRO A 371 -4.73 21.12 8.07
N ALA A 372 -5.19 20.44 7.02
CA ALA A 372 -6.56 20.57 6.51
C ALA A 372 -7.15 19.20 6.11
N GLN A 373 -8.48 19.11 6.10
CA GLN A 373 -9.20 17.93 5.61
C GLN A 373 -9.21 17.91 4.08
N ARG A 374 -9.16 16.71 3.47
CA ARG A 374 -9.42 16.54 2.02
C ARG A 374 -10.78 17.13 1.66
N SER A 375 -10.85 17.78 0.49
CA SER A 375 -12.07 18.35 -0.06
C SER A 375 -13.20 17.32 -0.17
N ARG A 376 -14.46 17.79 -0.14
CA ARG A 376 -15.65 16.91 -0.09
C ARG A 376 -15.73 15.98 -1.30
N ASP A 377 -15.35 16.47 -2.48
CA ASP A 377 -15.30 15.69 -3.72
C ASP A 377 -14.23 14.59 -3.70
N LYS A 378 -12.99 14.89 -3.26
CA LYS A 378 -11.95 13.86 -3.06
C LYS A 378 -12.40 12.76 -2.09
N ARG A 379 -13.16 13.13 -1.04
CA ARG A 379 -13.76 12.16 -0.10
C ARG A 379 -14.92 11.37 -0.73
N ALA A 380 -15.76 12.01 -1.54
CA ALA A 380 -16.85 11.36 -2.28
C ALA A 380 -16.32 10.31 -3.28
N ILE A 381 -15.20 10.61 -3.96
CA ILE A 381 -14.53 9.69 -4.88
C ILE A 381 -14.00 8.48 -4.11
N SER A 382 -13.25 8.68 -3.03
CA SER A 382 -12.77 7.57 -2.18
C SER A 382 -13.92 6.74 -1.57
N PHE A 383 -15.07 7.35 -1.27
CA PHE A 383 -16.27 6.64 -0.82
C PHE A 383 -16.88 5.76 -1.93
N ALA A 384 -17.05 6.30 -3.15
CA ALA A 384 -17.53 5.53 -4.29
C ALA A 384 -16.58 4.38 -4.66
N GLU A 385 -15.26 4.62 -4.61
CA GLU A 385 -14.23 3.60 -4.81
C GLU A 385 -14.28 2.48 -3.77
N GLY A 386 -14.46 2.79 -2.48
CA GLY A 386 -14.59 1.78 -1.42
C GLY A 386 -15.74 0.79 -1.65
N MET A 387 -16.80 1.22 -2.34
CA MET A 387 -17.97 0.38 -2.65
C MET A 387 -17.87 -0.32 -4.01
N LEU A 388 -17.38 0.39 -5.04
CA LEU A 388 -17.52 0.04 -6.47
C LEU A 388 -16.16 -0.01 -7.21
N GLY A 389 -15.06 -0.18 -6.47
CA GLY A 389 -13.69 0.02 -6.99
C GLY A 389 -13.31 -0.79 -8.24
N GLU A 390 -13.81 -2.03 -8.43
CA GLU A 390 -13.59 -2.77 -9.68
C GLU A 390 -14.41 -2.20 -10.85
N ALA A 391 -15.64 -1.74 -10.60
CA ALA A 391 -16.48 -1.14 -11.64
C ALA A 391 -15.96 0.23 -12.10
N ILE A 392 -15.41 1.02 -11.17
CA ILE A 392 -14.65 2.23 -11.46
C ILE A 392 -13.36 1.86 -12.23
N GLY A 393 -12.63 0.85 -11.77
CA GLY A 393 -11.41 0.39 -12.42
C GLY A 393 -11.60 -0.08 -13.86
N ARG A 394 -12.74 -0.71 -14.18
CA ARG A 394 -13.12 -1.09 -15.54
C ARG A 394 -13.24 0.11 -16.47
N GLN A 395 -13.76 1.23 -15.98
CA GLN A 395 -13.82 2.49 -16.73
C GLN A 395 -12.45 3.16 -16.80
N TYR A 396 -11.70 3.18 -15.69
CA TYR A 396 -10.36 3.77 -15.63
C TYR A 396 -9.40 3.17 -16.66
N VAL A 397 -9.35 1.85 -16.79
CA VAL A 397 -8.44 1.21 -17.78
C VAL A 397 -8.92 1.32 -19.21
N ALA A 398 -10.23 1.48 -19.45
CA ALA A 398 -10.77 1.72 -20.78
C ALA A 398 -10.39 3.09 -21.35
N GLU A 399 -10.12 4.08 -20.47
CA GLU A 399 -9.79 5.45 -20.83
C GLU A 399 -8.28 5.77 -20.69
N TYR A 400 -7.61 5.23 -19.66
CA TYR A 400 -6.27 5.68 -19.25
C TYR A 400 -5.16 4.61 -19.29
N PHE A 401 -5.43 3.38 -19.75
CA PHE A 401 -4.41 2.32 -19.80
C PHE A 401 -4.27 1.67 -21.20
N PRO A 402 -3.32 2.13 -22.04
CA PRO A 402 -3.15 1.60 -23.39
C PRO A 402 -2.50 0.22 -23.40
N ALA A 403 -2.86 -0.61 -24.38
CA ALA A 403 -2.39 -1.98 -24.51
C ALA A 403 -0.85 -2.12 -24.68
N GLU A 404 -0.19 -1.09 -25.22
CA GLU A 404 1.27 -1.08 -25.40
C GLU A 404 2.02 -1.12 -24.06
N SER A 405 1.54 -0.39 -23.05
CA SER A 405 2.15 -0.38 -21.71
C SER A 405 2.16 -1.78 -21.09
N LYS A 406 1.11 -2.59 -21.33
CA LYS A 406 1.06 -3.98 -20.87
C LYS A 406 2.14 -4.84 -21.52
N ALA A 407 2.34 -4.73 -22.83
CA ALA A 407 3.35 -5.53 -23.55
C ALA A 407 4.79 -5.19 -23.10
N LYS A 408 5.12 -3.90 -22.96
CA LYS A 408 6.41 -3.44 -22.41
C LYS A 408 6.64 -3.95 -20.98
N MET A 409 5.58 -4.02 -20.17
CA MET A 409 5.64 -4.57 -18.81
C MET A 409 5.82 -6.09 -18.76
N GLU A 410 5.24 -6.84 -19.70
CA GLU A 410 5.45 -8.30 -19.81
C GLU A 410 6.93 -8.63 -20.13
N GLU A 411 7.60 -7.81 -20.95
CA GLU A 411 9.04 -7.90 -21.24
C GLU A 411 9.90 -7.57 -20.01
N LEU A 412 9.61 -6.46 -19.31
CA LEU A 412 10.29 -6.08 -18.07
C LEU A 412 10.24 -7.21 -17.01
N VAL A 413 9.07 -7.80 -16.79
CA VAL A 413 8.91 -8.92 -15.84
C VAL A 413 9.70 -10.15 -16.29
N ALA A 414 9.75 -10.46 -17.59
CA ALA A 414 10.52 -11.59 -18.10
C ALA A 414 12.03 -11.44 -17.84
N ASN A 415 12.57 -10.23 -18.05
CA ASN A 415 13.98 -9.93 -17.80
C ASN A 415 14.32 -10.01 -16.30
N LEU A 416 13.44 -9.52 -15.42
CA LEU A 416 13.63 -9.61 -13.96
C LEU A 416 13.55 -11.05 -13.43
N ARG A 417 12.65 -11.88 -13.97
CA ARG A 417 12.61 -13.32 -13.65
C ARG A 417 13.90 -14.02 -14.10
N THR A 418 14.46 -13.65 -15.25
CA THR A 418 15.74 -14.19 -15.73
C THR A 418 16.91 -13.72 -14.84
N ALA A 419 16.96 -12.44 -14.49
CA ALA A 419 17.97 -11.89 -13.58
C ALA A 419 17.96 -12.60 -12.21
N LEU A 420 16.82 -12.70 -11.52
CA LEU A 420 16.78 -13.42 -10.24
C LEU A 420 17.15 -14.90 -10.40
N GLY A 421 16.73 -15.54 -11.50
CA GLY A 421 17.13 -16.91 -11.82
C GLY A 421 18.64 -17.10 -11.94
N ASN A 422 19.35 -16.16 -12.59
CA ASN A 422 20.81 -16.15 -12.67
C ASN A 422 21.47 -15.99 -11.30
N ARG A 423 20.94 -15.09 -10.47
CA ARG A 423 21.48 -14.76 -9.15
C ARG A 423 21.35 -15.90 -8.15
N ILE A 424 20.19 -16.55 -8.10
CA ILE A 424 19.96 -17.79 -7.33
C ILE A 424 21.02 -18.84 -7.69
N ASN A 425 21.35 -19.00 -8.97
CA ASN A 425 22.37 -19.97 -9.40
C ASN A 425 23.79 -19.54 -9.01
N THR A 426 24.08 -18.24 -9.03
CA THR A 426 25.42 -17.67 -8.86
C THR A 426 25.86 -17.55 -7.40
N TYR A 427 24.94 -17.36 -6.44
CA TYR A 427 25.31 -17.19 -5.03
C TYR A 427 25.79 -18.49 -4.36
N ASP A 428 27.00 -18.49 -3.83
CA ASP A 428 27.64 -19.65 -3.16
C ASP A 428 27.09 -19.96 -1.75
N TRP A 429 26.25 -19.08 -1.19
CA TRP A 429 25.74 -19.25 0.17
C TRP A 429 24.58 -20.26 0.27
N MET A 430 23.97 -20.67 -0.86
CA MET A 430 22.95 -21.72 -0.93
C MET A 430 23.49 -23.03 -1.52
N SER A 431 23.05 -24.17 -0.99
CA SER A 431 23.26 -25.49 -1.62
C SER A 431 22.41 -25.67 -2.90
N ASP A 432 22.81 -26.62 -3.74
CA ASP A 432 22.08 -26.98 -4.97
C ASP A 432 20.61 -27.40 -4.71
N GLU A 433 20.32 -27.97 -3.54
CA GLU A 433 18.96 -28.36 -3.14
C GLU A 433 18.08 -27.12 -2.90
N THR A 434 18.55 -26.17 -2.08
CA THR A 434 17.84 -24.91 -1.82
C THR A 434 17.74 -24.06 -3.09
N LYS A 435 18.78 -24.04 -3.94
CA LYS A 435 18.73 -23.38 -5.27
C LYS A 435 17.63 -23.98 -6.15
N ALA A 436 17.54 -25.32 -6.24
CA ALA A 436 16.50 -25.98 -7.02
C ALA A 436 15.09 -25.67 -6.51
N ALA A 437 14.88 -25.61 -5.19
CA ALA A 437 13.61 -25.21 -4.59
C ALA A 437 13.25 -23.73 -4.87
N ALA A 438 14.23 -22.83 -4.80
CA ALA A 438 14.05 -21.42 -5.15
C ALA A 438 13.71 -21.23 -6.64
N GLN A 439 14.31 -22.01 -7.53
CA GLN A 439 13.98 -22.02 -8.96
C GLN A 439 12.57 -22.57 -9.25
N ASP A 440 12.12 -23.65 -8.57
CA ASP A 440 10.73 -24.14 -8.68
C ASP A 440 9.74 -23.05 -8.25
N LYS A 441 10.04 -22.36 -7.14
CA LYS A 441 9.24 -21.22 -6.68
C LYS A 441 9.18 -20.11 -7.71
N LEU A 442 10.33 -19.68 -8.25
CA LEU A 442 10.43 -18.63 -9.26
C LEU A 442 9.73 -19.00 -10.58
N ALA A 443 9.77 -20.27 -10.98
CA ALA A 443 9.08 -20.78 -12.16
C ALA A 443 7.53 -20.68 -12.03
N LYS A 444 7.01 -20.89 -10.81
CA LYS A 444 5.57 -20.89 -10.51
C LYS A 444 4.95 -19.50 -10.24
N PHE A 445 5.73 -18.41 -10.28
CA PHE A 445 5.18 -17.05 -10.10
C PHE A 445 4.08 -16.73 -11.12
N THR A 446 2.91 -16.37 -10.60
CA THR A 446 1.81 -15.78 -11.37
C THR A 446 2.01 -14.26 -11.46
N VAL A 447 1.74 -13.68 -12.63
CA VAL A 447 1.96 -12.25 -12.90
C VAL A 447 0.66 -11.62 -13.38
N LYS A 448 0.24 -10.53 -12.73
CA LYS A 448 -0.99 -9.79 -13.02
C LYS A 448 -0.67 -8.33 -13.32
N ILE A 449 -1.02 -7.85 -14.52
CA ILE A 449 -0.61 -6.52 -15.03
C ILE A 449 -1.83 -5.75 -15.53
N GLY A 450 -1.99 -4.51 -15.05
CA GLY A 450 -3.05 -3.58 -15.42
C GLY A 450 -4.36 -3.79 -14.68
N TYR A 451 -5.07 -4.87 -15.01
CA TYR A 451 -6.46 -5.10 -14.60
C TYR A 451 -6.87 -6.58 -14.61
N PRO A 452 -7.93 -6.96 -13.87
CA PRO A 452 -8.42 -8.35 -13.82
C PRO A 452 -9.02 -8.82 -15.15
N ASN A 453 -8.88 -10.12 -15.44
CA ASN A 453 -9.52 -10.78 -16.59
C ASN A 453 -11.04 -10.96 -16.40
N LYS A 454 -11.51 -10.94 -15.14
CA LYS A 454 -12.88 -11.18 -14.70
C LYS A 454 -13.24 -10.09 -13.69
N TRP A 455 -14.30 -9.33 -13.98
CA TRP A 455 -14.77 -8.25 -13.12
C TRP A 455 -15.82 -8.76 -12.12
N ARG A 456 -15.84 -8.19 -10.91
CA ARG A 456 -16.90 -8.38 -9.92
C ARG A 456 -18.26 -7.94 -10.47
N ASP A 457 -19.27 -8.78 -10.23
CA ASP A 457 -20.67 -8.45 -10.50
C ASP A 457 -21.24 -7.67 -9.31
N TYR A 458 -21.74 -6.47 -9.57
CA TYR A 458 -22.38 -5.61 -8.58
C TYR A 458 -23.91 -5.59 -8.70
N SER A 459 -24.52 -6.49 -9.47
CA SER A 459 -25.97 -6.49 -9.75
C SER A 459 -26.83 -6.43 -8.48
N ASP A 460 -26.47 -7.19 -7.44
CA ASP A 460 -27.17 -7.25 -6.15
C ASP A 460 -26.86 -6.08 -5.19
N LEU A 461 -25.90 -5.20 -5.52
CA LEU A 461 -25.59 -4.01 -4.71
C LEU A 461 -26.50 -2.84 -5.09
N GLU A 462 -27.46 -2.52 -4.21
CA GLU A 462 -28.30 -1.32 -4.34
C GLU A 462 -27.59 -0.08 -3.77
N ILE A 463 -27.34 0.92 -4.63
CA ILE A 463 -26.90 2.26 -4.26
C ILE A 463 -28.05 3.25 -4.51
N ARG A 464 -28.25 4.21 -3.60
CA ARG A 464 -29.29 5.24 -3.64
C ARG A 464 -28.69 6.63 -3.52
N GLY A 465 -29.10 7.56 -4.37
CA GLY A 465 -28.55 8.92 -4.42
C GLY A 465 -28.85 9.82 -3.22
N ASP A 466 -29.72 9.39 -2.29
CA ASP A 466 -30.25 10.17 -1.17
C ASP A 466 -30.04 9.52 0.22
N ASP A 467 -29.22 8.47 0.30
CA ASP A 467 -29.00 7.63 1.48
C ASP A 467 -27.52 7.24 1.65
N LEU A 468 -26.69 8.20 2.06
CA LEU A 468 -25.25 8.01 2.26
C LEU A 468 -24.93 6.90 3.26
N PHE A 469 -25.54 6.98 4.44
CA PHE A 469 -25.26 6.05 5.54
C PHE A 469 -25.71 4.62 5.19
N GLY A 470 -26.90 4.46 4.61
CA GLY A 470 -27.38 3.15 4.18
C GLY A 470 -26.64 2.58 2.96
N ASN A 471 -26.06 3.42 2.09
CA ASN A 471 -25.16 2.93 1.03
C ASN A 471 -23.94 2.22 1.61
N ALA A 472 -23.33 2.81 2.65
CA ALA A 472 -22.17 2.22 3.32
C ALA A 472 -22.51 0.86 3.97
N GLU A 473 -23.64 0.76 4.69
CA GLU A 473 -24.09 -0.53 5.27
C GLU A 473 -24.40 -1.57 4.17
N ARG A 474 -25.11 -1.18 3.09
CA ARG A 474 -25.39 -2.09 1.96
C ARG A 474 -24.12 -2.59 1.28
N ALA A 475 -23.13 -1.72 1.07
CA ALA A 475 -21.85 -2.10 0.50
C ALA A 475 -21.03 -3.00 1.45
N GLY A 476 -20.99 -2.69 2.75
CA GLY A 476 -20.33 -3.52 3.75
C GLY A 476 -20.92 -4.93 3.80
N LEU A 477 -22.25 -5.06 3.84
CA LEU A 477 -22.96 -6.33 3.83
C LEU A 477 -22.75 -7.10 2.53
N PHE A 478 -22.76 -6.42 1.38
CA PHE A 478 -22.45 -7.02 0.08
C PHE A 478 -21.03 -7.62 0.06
N GLN A 479 -20.02 -6.89 0.55
CA GLN A 479 -18.64 -7.38 0.60
C GLN A 479 -18.44 -8.51 1.62
N TRP A 480 -19.13 -8.46 2.77
CA TRP A 480 -19.11 -9.57 3.75
C TRP A 480 -19.76 -10.83 3.17
N ASN A 481 -20.95 -10.71 2.59
CA ASN A 481 -21.66 -11.84 1.97
C ASN A 481 -20.86 -12.47 0.81
N TYR A 482 -20.18 -11.65 -0.01
CA TYR A 482 -19.25 -12.16 -1.03
C TYR A 482 -18.13 -13.03 -0.43
N ARG A 483 -17.50 -12.56 0.67
CA ARG A 483 -16.46 -13.31 1.38
C ARG A 483 -16.98 -14.56 2.11
N LEU A 484 -18.22 -14.51 2.62
CA LEU A 484 -18.86 -15.62 3.33
C LEU A 484 -19.28 -16.73 2.36
N ASN A 485 -19.90 -16.37 1.23
CA ASN A 485 -20.40 -17.33 0.24
C ASN A 485 -19.27 -18.19 -0.35
N ARG A 486 -18.09 -17.59 -0.63
CA ARG A 486 -16.93 -18.31 -1.17
C ARG A 486 -16.21 -19.22 -0.18
N LEU A 487 -16.57 -19.24 1.12
CA LEU A 487 -15.80 -19.92 2.16
C LEU A 487 -15.58 -21.43 1.89
N ASN A 488 -16.55 -22.07 1.22
CA ASN A 488 -16.49 -23.49 0.87
C ASN A 488 -16.06 -23.74 -0.60
N ASP A 489 -15.83 -22.68 -1.38
CA ASP A 489 -15.36 -22.76 -2.75
C ASP A 489 -13.82 -22.88 -2.79
N PRO A 490 -13.25 -23.38 -3.92
CA PRO A 490 -11.83 -23.24 -4.18
C PRO A 490 -11.40 -21.77 -4.23
N VAL A 491 -10.15 -21.48 -3.90
CA VAL A 491 -9.58 -20.13 -4.01
C VAL A 491 -9.64 -19.64 -5.46
N ASP A 492 -10.31 -18.52 -5.69
CA ASP A 492 -10.34 -17.85 -7.00
C ASP A 492 -8.97 -17.22 -7.27
N LYS A 493 -8.16 -17.88 -8.11
CA LYS A 493 -6.83 -17.41 -8.51
C LYS A 493 -6.87 -16.24 -9.50
N ASP A 494 -8.04 -15.89 -10.07
CA ASP A 494 -8.21 -14.69 -10.89
C ASP A 494 -8.52 -13.43 -10.06
N GLU A 495 -8.87 -13.55 -8.76
CA GLU A 495 -9.17 -12.40 -7.88
C GLU A 495 -7.97 -11.46 -7.70
N TRP A 496 -8.21 -10.15 -7.58
CA TRP A 496 -7.20 -9.13 -7.30
C TRP A 496 -7.42 -8.53 -5.91
N GLY A 497 -6.32 -8.24 -5.20
CA GLY A 497 -6.31 -7.56 -3.90
C GLY A 497 -6.31 -6.03 -3.97
N MET A 498 -6.18 -5.46 -5.16
CA MET A 498 -6.17 -4.00 -5.41
C MET A 498 -6.93 -3.68 -6.71
N PHE A 499 -7.48 -2.47 -6.79
CA PHE A 499 -8.20 -2.02 -7.98
C PHE A 499 -7.22 -1.48 -9.04
N PRO A 500 -7.55 -1.52 -10.35
CA PRO A 500 -6.67 -1.02 -11.42
C PRO A 500 -6.16 0.42 -11.23
N GLN A 501 -6.97 1.30 -10.64
CA GLN A 501 -6.65 2.69 -10.37
C GLN A 501 -5.84 2.91 -9.07
N THR A 502 -5.55 1.85 -8.31
CA THR A 502 -4.74 1.93 -7.08
C THR A 502 -3.25 2.13 -7.42
N VAL A 503 -2.64 3.19 -6.89
CA VAL A 503 -1.20 3.45 -7.05
C VAL A 503 -0.40 2.68 -5.99
N ASN A 504 -0.18 1.39 -6.26
CA ASN A 504 0.69 0.51 -5.47
C ASN A 504 1.05 -0.74 -6.29
N ALA A 505 1.78 -1.69 -5.71
CA ALA A 505 1.91 -3.06 -6.18
C ALA A 505 1.77 -4.03 -4.98
N TYR A 506 1.71 -5.35 -5.21
CA TYR A 506 1.78 -6.35 -4.13
C TYR A 506 2.24 -7.75 -4.56
N TYR A 507 2.84 -8.47 -3.61
CA TYR A 507 3.03 -9.92 -3.59
C TYR A 507 2.02 -10.62 -2.67
N ASN A 508 1.54 -11.79 -3.05
CA ASN A 508 0.73 -12.65 -2.18
C ASN A 508 1.33 -14.06 -2.11
N SER A 509 1.86 -14.41 -0.93
CA SER A 509 2.58 -15.68 -0.70
C SER A 509 1.72 -16.94 -0.88
N ALA A 510 0.40 -16.85 -0.67
CA ALA A 510 -0.49 -18.01 -0.79
C ALA A 510 -0.98 -18.24 -2.23
N ASN A 511 -0.91 -17.23 -3.09
CA ASN A 511 -1.11 -17.39 -4.53
C ASN A 511 0.21 -17.50 -5.32
N ASN A 512 1.35 -17.21 -4.67
CA ASN A 512 2.66 -17.01 -5.30
C ASN A 512 2.55 -16.08 -6.54
N GLU A 513 1.92 -14.93 -6.33
CA GLU A 513 1.60 -13.96 -7.39
C GLU A 513 2.15 -12.57 -7.09
N ILE A 514 2.51 -11.85 -8.15
CA ILE A 514 2.86 -10.41 -8.15
C ILE A 514 1.88 -9.63 -9.01
N VAL A 515 1.46 -8.46 -8.53
CA VAL A 515 0.34 -7.71 -9.11
C VAL A 515 0.65 -6.22 -9.24
N PHE A 516 0.48 -5.69 -10.45
CA PHE A 516 0.74 -4.30 -10.82
C PHE A 516 -0.52 -3.67 -11.42
N PRO A 517 -1.36 -3.00 -10.60
CA PRO A 517 -2.46 -2.14 -11.06
C PRO A 517 -2.06 -1.15 -12.15
N ALA A 518 -2.96 -0.87 -13.09
CA ALA A 518 -2.73 0.07 -14.19
C ALA A 518 -2.19 1.44 -13.73
N ALA A 519 -2.60 1.94 -12.56
CA ALA A 519 -2.21 3.26 -12.09
C ALA A 519 -0.77 3.39 -11.60
N ILE A 520 -0.07 2.30 -11.20
CA ILE A 520 1.38 2.38 -10.90
C ILE A 520 2.23 2.39 -12.17
N LEU A 521 1.66 1.99 -13.31
CA LEU A 521 2.34 1.85 -14.61
C LEU A 521 2.38 3.19 -15.36
N GLN A 522 2.88 4.22 -14.69
CA GLN A 522 2.87 5.62 -15.10
C GLN A 522 4.10 6.38 -14.57
N PRO A 523 4.46 7.54 -15.15
CA PRO A 523 5.58 8.35 -14.67
C PRO A 523 5.36 8.78 -13.20
N PRO A 524 6.40 8.78 -12.34
CA PRO A 524 7.81 8.54 -12.65
C PRO A 524 8.27 7.07 -12.57
N PHE A 525 7.36 6.10 -12.38
CA PHE A 525 7.71 4.68 -12.27
C PHE A 525 7.93 4.04 -13.63
N PHE A 526 6.99 4.25 -14.54
CA PHE A 526 7.02 3.72 -15.91
C PHE A 526 6.58 4.78 -16.91
N ASP A 527 7.45 5.13 -17.83
CA ASP A 527 7.12 5.94 -19.00
C ASP A 527 7.49 5.15 -20.27
N PRO A 528 6.52 4.78 -21.14
CA PRO A 528 6.81 4.00 -22.34
C PRO A 528 7.71 4.73 -23.35
N ASP A 529 7.91 6.06 -23.22
CA ASP A 529 8.77 6.90 -24.06
C ASP A 529 10.15 7.20 -23.42
N ALA A 530 10.40 6.81 -22.16
CA ALA A 530 11.65 7.11 -21.44
C ALA A 530 12.83 6.17 -21.78
N ASP A 531 14.04 6.58 -21.37
CA ASP A 531 15.23 5.72 -21.45
C ASP A 531 15.04 4.47 -20.57
N PRO A 532 15.34 3.26 -21.10
CA PRO A 532 15.12 2.02 -20.36
C PRO A 532 15.77 2.00 -18.98
N ALA A 533 16.94 2.62 -18.77
CA ALA A 533 17.60 2.58 -17.46
C ALA A 533 16.71 3.20 -16.36
N VAL A 534 15.99 4.28 -16.67
CA VAL A 534 15.03 4.89 -15.73
C VAL A 534 13.87 3.95 -15.45
N ASN A 535 13.29 3.31 -16.47
CA ASN A 535 12.20 2.36 -16.29
C ASN A 535 12.64 1.13 -15.47
N TYR A 536 13.85 0.60 -15.69
CA TYR A 536 14.40 -0.47 -14.86
C TYR A 536 14.70 0.00 -13.43
N GLY A 537 15.17 1.23 -13.23
CA GLY A 537 15.40 1.81 -11.90
C GLY A 537 14.10 2.11 -11.13
N GLY A 538 13.06 2.53 -11.84
CA GLY A 538 11.72 2.81 -11.32
C GLY A 538 10.87 1.55 -11.21
N ILE A 539 10.00 1.31 -12.18
CA ILE A 539 9.08 0.16 -12.14
C ILE A 539 9.81 -1.18 -12.14
N GLY A 540 10.98 -1.30 -12.77
CA GLY A 540 11.78 -2.53 -12.72
C GLY A 540 12.25 -2.87 -11.31
N GLY A 541 12.66 -1.84 -10.55
CA GLY A 541 12.97 -1.95 -9.12
C GLY A 541 11.75 -2.36 -8.29
N VAL A 542 10.58 -1.79 -8.57
CA VAL A 542 9.32 -2.18 -7.92
C VAL A 542 8.93 -3.63 -8.24
N ILE A 543 9.01 -4.07 -9.50
CA ILE A 543 8.73 -5.46 -9.88
C ILE A 543 9.73 -6.42 -9.20
N GLY A 544 11.03 -6.07 -9.20
CA GLY A 544 12.05 -6.86 -8.52
C GLY A 544 11.83 -6.93 -7.00
N HIS A 545 11.27 -5.88 -6.40
CA HIS A 545 10.84 -5.84 -5.00
C HIS A 545 9.66 -6.80 -4.74
N GLU A 546 8.62 -6.80 -5.58
CA GLU A 546 7.51 -7.76 -5.45
C GLU A 546 7.94 -9.22 -5.69
N ILE A 547 8.90 -9.47 -6.59
CA ILE A 547 9.50 -10.80 -6.73
C ILE A 547 10.33 -11.13 -5.48
N GLY A 548 11.08 -10.17 -4.94
CA GLY A 548 11.87 -10.27 -3.73
C GLY A 548 11.05 -10.67 -2.50
N HIS A 549 9.81 -10.19 -2.38
CA HIS A 549 8.86 -10.62 -1.35
C HIS A 549 8.56 -12.13 -1.37
N GLY A 550 8.70 -12.82 -2.50
CA GLY A 550 8.62 -14.28 -2.53
C GLY A 550 9.76 -14.98 -1.80
N PHE A 551 10.83 -14.25 -1.49
CA PHE A 551 12.06 -14.78 -0.91
C PHE A 551 12.53 -14.00 0.33
N ASP A 552 11.72 -13.07 0.84
CA ASP A 552 12.00 -12.31 2.08
C ASP A 552 11.89 -13.17 3.36
N ASP A 553 12.04 -12.58 4.54
CA ASP A 553 12.04 -13.29 5.83
C ASP A 553 10.73 -14.06 6.14
N GLN A 554 9.64 -13.77 5.44
CA GLN A 554 8.33 -14.42 5.61
C GLN A 554 7.80 -15.10 4.34
N GLY A 555 8.03 -14.53 3.16
CA GLY A 555 7.67 -15.13 1.88
C GLY A 555 8.48 -16.38 1.56
N SER A 556 9.75 -16.42 1.97
CA SER A 556 10.61 -17.61 1.91
C SER A 556 10.07 -18.83 2.67
N LYS A 557 9.06 -18.64 3.53
CA LYS A 557 8.39 -19.73 4.27
C LYS A 557 7.26 -20.40 3.47
N SER A 558 6.86 -19.83 2.33
CA SER A 558 5.96 -20.50 1.37
C SER A 558 6.75 -21.10 0.21
N ASP A 559 6.34 -22.26 -0.27
CA ASP A 559 6.88 -22.85 -1.52
C ASP A 559 6.28 -22.21 -2.79
N GLY A 560 6.61 -22.77 -3.96
CA GLY A 560 6.10 -22.30 -5.24
C GLY A 560 4.59 -22.50 -5.48
N ASP A 561 3.96 -23.39 -4.73
CA ASP A 561 2.50 -23.62 -4.77
C ASP A 561 1.78 -22.80 -3.67
N GLY A 562 2.53 -21.96 -2.95
CA GLY A 562 2.08 -21.04 -1.90
C GLY A 562 2.03 -21.64 -0.49
N VAL A 563 2.32 -22.93 -0.34
CA VAL A 563 2.17 -23.68 0.92
C VAL A 563 3.21 -23.23 1.93
N LEU A 564 2.77 -22.76 3.10
CA LEU A 564 3.60 -22.45 4.26
C LEU A 564 4.27 -23.73 4.80
N ARG A 565 5.50 -23.99 4.34
CA ARG A 565 6.34 -25.12 4.74
C ARG A 565 7.81 -24.77 4.58
N ASN A 566 8.65 -25.40 5.40
CA ASN A 566 10.09 -25.33 5.15
C ASN A 566 10.47 -26.09 3.86
N TRP A 567 11.24 -25.42 2.99
CA TRP A 567 11.91 -26.01 1.83
C TRP A 567 13.42 -25.75 1.83
N TRP A 568 13.94 -25.16 2.91
CA TRP A 568 15.36 -24.88 3.11
C TRP A 568 16.07 -26.05 3.79
N THR A 569 17.35 -26.27 3.44
CA THR A 569 18.26 -27.01 4.32
C THR A 569 18.50 -26.22 5.62
N PRO A 570 18.79 -26.87 6.76
CA PRO A 570 19.11 -26.18 8.00
C PRO A 570 20.28 -25.19 7.87
N GLU A 571 21.31 -25.58 7.11
CA GLU A 571 22.51 -24.79 6.88
C GLU A 571 22.24 -23.53 6.05
N ASP A 572 21.48 -23.66 4.95
CA ASP A 572 21.16 -22.50 4.10
C ASP A 572 20.19 -21.55 4.81
N LYS A 573 19.24 -22.08 5.59
CA LYS A 573 18.36 -21.25 6.45
C LYS A 573 19.17 -20.45 7.46
N ALA A 574 20.14 -21.06 8.15
CA ALA A 574 20.99 -20.35 9.10
C ALA A 574 21.87 -19.27 8.44
N ARG A 575 22.31 -19.48 7.19
CA ARG A 575 23.02 -18.47 6.40
C ARG A 575 22.11 -17.31 5.99
N PHE A 576 20.89 -17.61 5.55
CA PHE A 576 19.88 -16.59 5.24
C PHE A 576 19.56 -15.74 6.48
N GLU A 577 19.31 -16.37 7.63
CA GLU A 577 19.08 -15.69 8.92
C GLU A 577 20.27 -14.80 9.33
N ALA A 578 21.52 -15.22 9.07
CA ALA A 578 22.70 -14.40 9.31
C ALA A 578 22.79 -13.17 8.38
N LEU A 579 22.41 -13.32 7.10
CA LEU A 579 22.37 -12.22 6.13
C LEU A 579 21.26 -11.21 6.47
N THR A 580 20.05 -11.68 6.79
CA THR A 580 18.94 -10.81 7.17
C THR A 580 19.21 -10.11 8.50
N THR A 581 19.78 -10.79 9.49
CA THR A 581 20.23 -10.16 10.76
C THR A 581 21.20 -9.00 10.51
N ARG A 582 22.17 -9.17 9.59
CA ARG A 582 23.09 -8.09 9.20
C ARG A 582 22.38 -6.93 8.51
N LEU A 583 21.41 -7.21 7.63
CA LEU A 583 20.62 -6.17 6.97
C LEU A 583 19.80 -5.37 7.99
N GLY A 584 19.10 -6.05 8.90
CA GLY A 584 18.36 -5.39 9.99
C GLY A 584 19.25 -4.46 10.81
N ALA A 585 20.43 -4.93 11.20
CA ALA A 585 21.41 -4.15 11.94
C ALA A 585 22.00 -2.96 11.16
N GLN A 586 21.93 -2.92 9.82
CA GLN A 586 22.21 -1.71 9.04
C GLN A 586 21.08 -0.70 9.16
N TYR A 587 19.81 -1.15 9.10
CA TYR A 587 18.64 -0.29 9.16
C TYR A 587 18.35 0.25 10.57
N ASP A 588 18.63 -0.52 11.63
CA ASP A 588 18.50 -0.07 13.03
C ASP A 588 19.35 1.18 13.35
N GLN A 589 20.38 1.45 12.55
CA GLN A 589 21.25 2.64 12.67
C GLN A 589 20.62 3.91 12.09
N PHE A 590 19.56 3.80 11.28
CA PHE A 590 18.95 4.94 10.61
C PHE A 590 17.99 5.68 11.55
N GLU A 591 18.27 6.96 11.79
CA GLU A 591 17.45 7.87 12.61
C GLU A 591 16.84 8.96 11.72
N PRO A 592 15.69 8.70 11.04
CA PRO A 592 14.97 9.70 10.22
C PRO A 592 14.58 10.96 10.97
N ILE A 593 14.29 10.84 12.27
CA ILE A 593 13.89 11.94 13.14
C ILE A 593 14.38 11.64 14.57
N PRO A 594 14.95 12.64 15.29
CA PRO A 594 15.59 12.39 16.59
C PRO A 594 14.69 11.65 17.60
N GLY A 595 15.22 10.57 18.18
CA GLY A 595 14.53 9.68 19.12
C GLY A 595 13.68 8.57 18.48
N PHE A 596 13.68 8.45 17.15
CA PHE A 596 12.93 7.44 16.40
C PHE A 596 13.82 6.79 15.32
N ASN A 597 14.49 5.71 15.70
CA ASN A 597 15.21 4.84 14.77
C ASN A 597 14.24 3.99 13.95
N VAL A 598 14.62 3.67 12.70
CA VAL A 598 13.98 2.62 11.92
C VAL A 598 14.12 1.29 12.68
N GLN A 599 13.05 0.50 12.71
CA GLN A 599 13.05 -0.82 13.34
C GLN A 599 13.35 -1.88 12.29
N GLY A 600 14.59 -2.34 12.20
CA GLY A 600 15.03 -3.33 11.19
C GLY A 600 14.25 -4.64 11.25
N GLY A 601 13.84 -5.08 12.43
CA GLY A 601 12.96 -6.26 12.61
C GLY A 601 11.50 -6.04 12.15
N LEU A 602 11.00 -4.81 12.19
CA LEU A 602 9.69 -4.45 11.61
C LEU A 602 9.77 -4.36 10.09
N THR A 603 10.86 -3.77 9.59
CA THR A 603 11.03 -3.39 8.19
C THR A 603 11.72 -4.45 7.32
N MET A 604 12.06 -5.61 7.89
CA MET A 604 12.90 -6.63 7.24
C MET A 604 12.42 -7.05 5.86
N GLY A 605 11.12 -7.35 5.70
CA GLY A 605 10.57 -7.85 4.44
C GLY A 605 10.70 -6.82 3.31
N GLU A 606 10.36 -5.58 3.61
CA GLU A 606 10.46 -4.44 2.70
C GLU A 606 11.91 -4.11 2.36
N ASN A 607 12.82 -4.19 3.33
CA ASN A 607 14.24 -3.94 3.13
C ASN A 607 14.90 -5.05 2.27
N ILE A 608 14.49 -6.31 2.43
CA ILE A 608 14.91 -7.41 1.54
C ILE A 608 14.30 -7.23 0.15
N GLY A 609 13.03 -6.82 0.07
CA GLY A 609 12.36 -6.45 -1.17
C GLY A 609 13.12 -5.36 -1.92
N ASP A 610 13.48 -4.24 -1.26
CA ASP A 610 14.25 -3.14 -1.87
C ASP A 610 15.66 -3.57 -2.31
N ALA A 611 16.33 -4.41 -1.51
CA ALA A 611 17.65 -4.96 -1.86
C ALA A 611 17.56 -5.88 -3.09
N ALA A 612 16.52 -6.72 -3.18
CA ALA A 612 16.24 -7.53 -4.36
C ALA A 612 15.84 -6.65 -5.56
N GLY A 613 14.95 -5.68 -5.37
CA GLY A 613 14.46 -4.77 -6.40
C GLY A 613 15.56 -4.02 -7.11
N THR A 614 16.46 -3.40 -6.35
CA THR A 614 17.62 -2.69 -6.91
C THR A 614 18.66 -3.61 -7.55
N ALA A 615 18.98 -4.76 -6.95
CA ALA A 615 20.02 -5.65 -7.47
C ALA A 615 19.55 -6.48 -8.68
N VAL A 616 18.34 -7.05 -8.62
CA VAL A 616 17.69 -7.76 -9.73
C VAL A 616 17.32 -6.78 -10.84
N GLY A 617 16.88 -5.56 -10.49
CA GLY A 617 16.57 -4.47 -11.42
C GLY A 617 17.77 -4.06 -12.27
N LEU A 618 18.93 -3.87 -11.64
CA LEU A 618 20.16 -3.48 -12.35
C LEU A 618 20.64 -4.60 -13.29
N GLU A 619 20.59 -5.86 -12.82
CA GLU A 619 20.97 -6.99 -13.66
C GLU A 619 20.00 -7.19 -14.84
N ALA A 620 18.70 -7.00 -14.65
CA ALA A 620 17.72 -7.03 -15.73
C ALA A 620 17.88 -5.87 -16.72
N TYR A 621 18.30 -4.68 -16.26
CA TYR A 621 18.71 -3.59 -17.14
C TYR A 621 19.90 -4.02 -18.00
N HIS A 622 20.96 -4.58 -17.41
CA HIS A 622 22.13 -5.06 -18.16
C HIS A 622 21.79 -6.18 -19.15
N LEU A 623 20.87 -7.10 -18.80
CA LEU A 623 20.34 -8.11 -19.73
C LEU A 623 19.64 -7.46 -20.93
N SER A 624 18.85 -6.40 -20.72
CA SER A 624 18.12 -5.70 -21.79
C SER A 624 19.02 -4.98 -22.83
N LEU A 625 20.32 -4.88 -22.56
CA LEU A 625 21.29 -4.30 -23.49
C LEU A 625 21.79 -5.32 -24.54
N ASP A 626 21.47 -6.61 -24.42
CA ASP A 626 21.95 -7.68 -25.32
C ASP A 626 23.48 -7.66 -25.55
N GLY A 627 24.23 -7.32 -24.50
CA GLY A 627 25.69 -7.19 -24.52
C GLY A 627 26.24 -5.96 -25.27
N GLN A 628 25.37 -5.02 -25.68
CA GLN A 628 25.79 -3.70 -26.18
C GLN A 628 26.16 -2.77 -25.03
N PRO A 629 27.04 -1.77 -25.25
CA PRO A 629 27.27 -0.73 -24.26
C PRO A 629 26.01 0.14 -24.09
N ALA A 630 25.67 0.46 -22.85
CA ALA A 630 24.62 1.42 -22.54
C ALA A 630 24.93 2.80 -23.18
N PRO A 631 23.93 3.50 -23.77
CA PRO A 631 24.15 4.85 -24.27
C PRO A 631 24.45 5.80 -23.10
N VAL A 632 25.32 6.78 -23.34
CA VAL A 632 25.55 7.91 -22.42
C VAL A 632 24.60 9.03 -22.81
N ILE A 633 23.79 9.51 -21.86
CA ILE A 633 22.78 10.55 -22.08
C ILE A 633 23.02 11.67 -21.06
N ASP A 634 23.10 12.92 -21.52
CA ASP A 634 23.45 14.10 -20.70
C ASP A 634 24.71 13.93 -19.83
N GLY A 635 25.68 13.15 -20.33
CA GLY A 635 26.93 12.83 -19.64
C GLY A 635 26.82 11.71 -18.60
N LEU A 636 25.65 11.10 -18.42
CA LEU A 636 25.40 10.03 -17.45
C LEU A 636 25.46 8.64 -18.08
N SER A 637 26.09 7.69 -17.39
CA SER A 637 26.08 6.26 -17.75
C SER A 637 24.70 5.62 -17.57
N GLY A 638 24.50 4.42 -18.13
CA GLY A 638 23.26 3.64 -17.91
C GLY A 638 22.99 3.40 -16.43
N ASP A 639 23.98 2.90 -15.70
CA ASP A 639 23.89 2.59 -14.27
C ASP A 639 23.59 3.84 -13.43
N GLN A 640 24.20 5.00 -13.75
CA GLN A 640 23.84 6.26 -13.08
C GLN A 640 22.36 6.60 -13.29
N ARG A 641 21.83 6.46 -14.51
CA ARG A 641 20.40 6.71 -14.81
C ARG A 641 19.47 5.69 -14.14
N PHE A 642 19.89 4.43 -14.02
CA PHE A 642 19.18 3.42 -13.23
C PHE A 642 19.05 3.84 -11.75
N PHE A 643 20.16 4.22 -11.11
CA PHE A 643 20.14 4.64 -9.71
C PHE A 643 19.35 5.95 -9.50
N TYR A 644 19.37 6.88 -10.47
CA TYR A 644 18.48 8.04 -10.46
C TYR A 644 17.00 7.67 -10.60
N GLY A 645 16.65 6.68 -11.43
CA GLY A 645 15.28 6.14 -11.52
C GLY A 645 14.78 5.60 -10.18
N TRP A 646 15.61 4.82 -9.47
CA TRP A 646 15.28 4.33 -8.13
C TRP A 646 15.13 5.48 -7.12
N ALA A 647 16.03 6.46 -7.13
CA ALA A 647 15.91 7.61 -6.24
C ALA A 647 14.66 8.46 -6.53
N GLN A 648 14.26 8.59 -7.80
CA GLN A 648 13.11 9.38 -8.24
C GLN A 648 11.78 8.80 -7.75
N VAL A 649 11.57 7.47 -7.80
CA VAL A 649 10.32 6.86 -7.32
C VAL A 649 10.10 7.05 -5.82
N TRP A 650 11.18 7.18 -5.05
CA TRP A 650 11.15 7.44 -3.62
C TRP A 650 11.20 8.93 -3.25
N GLN A 651 11.29 9.86 -4.20
CA GLN A 651 11.31 11.31 -3.94
C GLN A 651 10.07 11.76 -3.16
N SER A 652 10.19 11.85 -1.82
CA SER A 652 9.08 12.13 -0.91
C SER A 652 9.52 12.92 0.33
N LYS A 653 8.60 13.73 0.85
CA LYS A 653 8.75 14.58 2.03
C LYS A 653 7.58 14.31 2.97
N TYR A 654 7.85 14.25 4.28
CA TYR A 654 6.89 13.90 5.31
C TYR A 654 6.73 15.02 6.32
N ARG A 655 5.57 15.09 7.00
CA ARG A 655 5.41 15.84 8.25
C ARG A 655 5.92 14.99 9.41
N ASP A 656 6.58 15.60 10.39
CA ASP A 656 7.22 14.91 11.51
C ASP A 656 6.30 13.89 12.21
N ASP A 657 5.06 14.25 12.51
CA ASP A 657 4.12 13.35 13.21
C ASP A 657 3.72 12.15 12.35
N ALA A 658 3.52 12.34 11.04
CA ALA A 658 3.29 11.24 10.11
C ALA A 658 4.52 10.32 9.99
N LEU A 659 5.73 10.89 10.02
CA LEU A 659 6.99 10.13 9.98
C LEU A 659 7.20 9.33 11.28
N ARG A 660 6.92 9.92 12.45
CA ARG A 660 6.92 9.22 13.75
C ARG A 660 5.92 8.07 13.78
N GLN A 661 4.70 8.28 13.26
CA GLN A 661 3.71 7.21 13.14
C GLN A 661 4.19 6.12 12.18
N GLN A 662 4.75 6.49 11.02
CA GLN A 662 5.28 5.53 10.04
C GLN A 662 6.30 4.58 10.72
N ILE A 663 7.29 5.12 11.42
CA ILE A 663 8.33 4.34 12.11
C ILE A 663 7.77 3.37 13.17
N ALA A 664 6.61 3.69 13.75
CA ALA A 664 5.95 2.86 14.76
C ALA A 664 5.04 1.76 14.18
N THR A 665 4.48 1.94 12.98
CA THR A 665 3.40 1.08 12.46
C THR A 665 3.62 0.50 11.07
N ASP A 666 4.43 1.13 10.23
CA ASP A 666 4.62 0.77 8.83
C ASP A 666 5.77 -0.25 8.70
N PRO A 667 5.59 -1.39 8.00
CA PRO A 667 6.70 -2.25 7.63
C PRO A 667 7.66 -1.60 6.64
N HIS A 668 7.30 -0.51 5.96
CA HIS A 668 8.23 0.16 5.04
C HIS A 668 9.17 1.12 5.78
N SER A 669 10.46 1.04 5.46
CA SER A 669 11.42 2.08 5.83
C SER A 669 11.02 3.45 5.24
N PRO A 670 11.34 4.58 5.89
CA PRO A 670 11.16 5.91 5.30
C PRO A 670 11.93 6.08 3.99
N ALA A 671 11.41 6.91 3.10
CA ALA A 671 11.84 6.94 1.70
C ALA A 671 13.35 7.21 1.47
N GLU A 672 14.01 8.04 2.29
CA GLU A 672 15.48 8.23 2.22
C GLU A 672 16.22 6.89 2.38
N PHE A 673 15.78 6.03 3.31
CA PHE A 673 16.44 4.77 3.61
C PHE A 673 16.02 3.62 2.68
N ARG A 674 14.87 3.73 2.00
CA ARG A 674 14.57 2.90 0.82
C ARG A 674 15.48 3.24 -0.37
N VAL A 675 15.97 4.47 -0.46
CA VAL A 675 17.02 4.83 -1.43
C VAL A 675 18.39 4.33 -0.98
N ILE A 676 18.96 4.82 0.12
CA ILE A 676 20.38 4.54 0.43
C ILE A 676 20.62 3.16 1.04
N GLY A 677 19.64 2.60 1.75
CA GLY A 677 19.73 1.29 2.41
C GLY A 677 20.10 0.14 1.47
N PRO A 678 19.40 -0.08 0.34
CA PRO A 678 19.79 -1.09 -0.64
C PRO A 678 21.03 -0.67 -1.44
N LEU A 679 21.12 0.58 -1.91
CA LEU A 679 22.17 1.00 -2.84
C LEU A 679 23.59 0.90 -2.27
N ARG A 680 23.78 1.20 -0.97
CA ARG A 680 25.09 1.05 -0.32
C ARG A 680 25.58 -0.40 -0.22
N ASN A 681 24.75 -1.38 -0.56
CA ASN A 681 25.11 -2.80 -0.64
C ASN A 681 25.45 -3.27 -2.08
N ILE A 682 25.32 -2.42 -3.10
CA ILE A 682 25.57 -2.72 -4.52
C ILE A 682 26.89 -2.09 -4.98
N ASP A 683 27.84 -2.89 -5.47
CA ASP A 683 29.17 -2.39 -5.89
C ASP A 683 29.08 -1.36 -7.02
N ALA A 684 28.23 -1.61 -8.01
CA ALA A 684 28.05 -0.72 -9.17
C ALA A 684 27.59 0.70 -8.78
N TRP A 685 26.99 0.90 -7.60
CA TRP A 685 26.68 2.26 -7.12
C TRP A 685 27.95 3.03 -6.71
N TYR A 686 28.93 2.34 -6.12
CA TYR A 686 30.24 2.94 -5.81
C TYR A 686 30.99 3.26 -7.12
N ASP A 687 30.98 2.35 -8.10
CA ASP A 687 31.63 2.57 -9.40
C ASP A 687 30.95 3.69 -10.21
N ALA A 688 29.61 3.80 -10.12
CA ALA A 688 28.84 4.81 -10.84
C ALA A 688 28.97 6.23 -10.25
N PHE A 689 29.33 6.37 -8.96
CA PHE A 689 29.32 7.66 -8.25
C PHE A 689 30.62 7.98 -7.49
N ASP A 690 31.67 7.18 -7.68
CA ASP A 690 33.01 7.36 -7.09
C ASP A 690 33.02 7.47 -5.54
N VAL A 691 32.13 6.72 -4.88
CA VAL A 691 31.93 6.78 -3.41
C VAL A 691 33.09 6.15 -2.63
N GLN A 692 33.66 6.88 -1.67
CA GLN A 692 34.95 6.57 -1.06
C GLN A 692 34.89 6.18 0.43
N PRO A 693 35.92 5.46 0.95
CA PRO A 693 36.07 5.23 2.38
C PRO A 693 36.19 6.56 3.14
N GLY A 694 35.22 6.83 4.02
CA GLY A 694 35.12 8.07 4.80
C GLY A 694 33.77 8.75 4.64
N ASP A 695 33.07 8.51 3.52
CA ASP A 695 31.73 9.02 3.27
C ASP A 695 30.70 8.38 4.23
N LYS A 696 29.72 9.16 4.68
CA LYS A 696 28.72 8.79 5.69
C LYS A 696 28.06 7.43 5.45
N TYR A 697 27.67 7.14 4.21
CA TYR A 697 26.97 5.90 3.85
C TYR A 697 27.87 4.86 3.16
N TYR A 698 29.18 5.05 3.13
CA TYR A 698 30.12 4.00 2.67
C TYR A 698 29.95 2.71 3.48
N LEU A 699 30.10 1.55 2.83
CA LEU A 699 30.34 0.26 3.47
C LEU A 699 31.57 -0.39 2.84
N ALA A 700 32.44 -0.96 3.68
CA ALA A 700 33.52 -1.82 3.22
C ALA A 700 32.94 -3.03 2.44
N PRO A 701 33.63 -3.57 1.43
CA PRO A 701 33.10 -4.67 0.61
C PRO A 701 32.59 -5.88 1.39
N GLU A 702 33.23 -6.21 2.51
CA GLU A 702 32.85 -7.27 3.44
C GLU A 702 31.58 -6.98 4.25
N ASP A 703 31.27 -5.70 4.51
CA ASP A 703 30.11 -5.25 5.30
C ASP A 703 28.82 -5.19 4.46
N ARG A 704 28.95 -5.16 3.13
CA ARG A 704 27.84 -5.17 2.16
C ARG A 704 27.08 -6.50 2.25
N VAL A 705 25.77 -6.44 2.46
CA VAL A 705 24.88 -7.59 2.55
C VAL A 705 24.32 -7.91 1.16
N ARG A 706 24.43 -9.18 0.75
CA ARG A 706 23.92 -9.68 -0.54
C ARG A 706 23.09 -10.92 -0.26
N ILE A 707 21.85 -10.93 -0.74
CA ILE A 707 20.87 -11.98 -0.45
C ILE A 707 20.42 -12.62 -1.77
N TRP A 708 19.68 -11.86 -2.57
CA TRP A 708 19.04 -12.28 -3.82
C TRP A 708 19.63 -11.59 -5.04
#